data_AF-M1N7B2-F1
#
_entry.id   AF-M1N7B2-F1
#
_cell.length_a   1.000
_cell.length_b   1.000
_cell.length_c   1.000
_cell.angle_alpha   90.00
_cell.angle_beta   90.00
_cell.angle_gamma   90.00
#
_symmetry.space_group_name_H-M   'P 1'
#
loop_
_entity.id
_entity.type
_entity.pdbx_description
1 polymer ?
#
loop_
_entity_poly.entity_id
_entity_poly.type
_entity_poly.pdbx_seq_one_letter_code
_entity_poly.pdbx_strand_id
1 'polypeptide(L)'
;MKYYIKGYQDNFWKVLNENARENENNICFSFYEYSGEEKQVITLTRANLVEKSLSIASMLKRRKAQKGDKVVIFSTQTADNVLSVLGSVLAGTIFTIIPPPTDSNKMMRFLSVVESCNPKFILCGDSIEDEIHSVLEKVKKDEKYNSLLENLQVINVEKCTEDKDFIPEEVSLDDIIYIQYSSGSTSEPKGVMVSYGNIVSLVNLSKESMQNKRLFGWVPFFHNLGLVYLIFSPMLDKELSVGIMSPNAFLEKPLRWFEGMSDFKADVTIAPNSVYESYPKLVPSVKLKGIDLSNVKTLLNGSELVNHSTMKQFADAYKEFGITVNKFIVGYGLAEATCGITTNTYYSEDERIEIDFDEYQAGKWVLASENTGNKIQFLSNGEAINHIVIKVVNPTTLEECAEDEFGELWAQGPSIAQGYYKNEIATNETFNAKLKGYNGNFLRTGDLGIIKNKKIYVTGRIKELIIINGVNILPNDIAIKLKEEISELKDSDIIAFPVINEYKERLIIIPEIPEKIVKVGNLNEVAGRISSCVSKYFQVSPYHVGFIREGTLPRSDNGKISIMKSASLYKEEKLNLINLSEEDNSLKSSEPIEYSTETEKTLGDIIDKEFSHKTRSNDNLLNLGMDSLEVLGLTANIEDIFSINVPISFIYDNPTIEKIGEYIDKTLSGEDVSILEKDKSYLYDEVKLDESIYAKEYETENPPMKNIFITGTTGFVGAYLINTLIAETKAKLYCHVRAKDDEDGFRRLKENMEYYKLWKDEYKENIIPVIGSLDKSLLGIEEEKYKQLTEVVDTVYHNGAILNFVYPYERLKDTNVSGTVRTIEFACEGKQKYYNYISSYSVFDNPSYFDKTVSEDDPLSSCTGYYLSYSESKWVSENIIHIARERGLRAAIYRPGEITGDNKTGIWKYSDSVSRTIKSMIQTKTYPDINMKIHMTQVDYIAEAIIYISKQGKSYGKAYNLLNSVHISVRELGRLVNECGYETKDIDYATWKENLYKSGSEHPLKLLESLFQIVKSNACENFEIRTGEMAPILETKNTDNALRGTNIKCEPMNAELISKYLKNFV
;
A
#
# COMPACT_ATOMS: atom_id res chain seq x y z
N MET A 1 -8.47 30.40 19.31
CA MET A 1 -9.16 31.26 18.32
C MET A 1 -8.97 32.76 18.60
N LYS A 2 -9.24 33.29 19.81
CA LYS A 2 -9.20 34.75 20.10
C LYS A 2 -7.82 35.46 20.08
N TYR A 3 -6.68 34.76 20.04
CA TYR A 3 -5.37 35.39 20.12
C TYR A 3 -4.86 36.05 18.80
N TYR A 4 -5.48 35.75 17.65
CA TYR A 4 -4.99 36.14 16.31
C TYR A 4 -6.02 36.90 15.45
N ILE A 5 -7.19 37.12 16.02
CA ILE A 5 -8.29 37.85 15.41
C ILE A 5 -8.27 39.22 16.07
N LYS A 6 -7.96 40.27 15.29
CA LYS A 6 -8.04 41.64 15.84
C LYS A 6 -9.46 41.89 16.31
N GLY A 7 -9.69 42.68 17.37
CA GLY A 7 -11.02 42.86 17.97
C GLY A 7 -12.12 43.48 17.07
N TYR A 8 -11.83 43.80 15.80
CA TYR A 8 -12.82 44.17 14.78
C TYR A 8 -13.07 43.06 13.74
N GLN A 9 -12.23 42.02 13.72
CA GLN A 9 -12.29 40.85 12.85
C GLN A 9 -13.08 39.68 13.45
N ASP A 10 -13.70 39.87 14.61
CA ASP A 10 -14.66 38.93 15.19
C ASP A 10 -16.02 38.96 14.46
N ASN A 11 -16.25 40.01 13.67
CA ASN A 11 -17.47 40.22 12.89
C ASN A 11 -17.12 40.50 11.42
N PHE A 12 -17.54 39.61 10.51
CA PHE A 12 -17.21 39.68 9.10
C PHE A 12 -17.70 40.98 8.42
N TRP A 13 -18.92 41.41 8.75
CA TRP A 13 -19.50 42.65 8.24
C TRP A 13 -18.68 43.87 8.66
N LYS A 14 -18.26 43.92 9.92
CA LYS A 14 -17.48 45.05 10.46
C LYS A 14 -16.16 45.23 9.69
N VAL A 15 -15.42 44.14 9.46
CA VAL A 15 -14.18 44.17 8.65
C VAL A 15 -14.43 44.69 7.25
N LEU A 16 -15.43 44.16 6.57
CA LEU A 16 -15.73 44.55 5.19
C LEU A 16 -16.15 46.01 5.08
N ASN A 17 -17.02 46.46 5.98
CA ASN A 17 -17.51 47.84 6.01
C ASN A 17 -16.40 48.83 6.37
N GLU A 18 -15.52 48.49 7.32
CA GLU A 18 -14.33 49.29 7.64
C GLU A 18 -13.37 49.36 6.43
N ASN A 19 -13.08 48.21 5.80
CA ASN A 19 -12.23 48.16 4.61
C ASN A 19 -12.80 49.00 3.45
N ALA A 20 -14.13 48.96 3.24
CA ALA A 20 -14.81 49.76 2.22
C ALA A 20 -14.82 51.26 2.55
N ARG A 21 -14.94 51.66 3.82
CA ARG A 21 -14.90 53.07 4.23
C ARG A 21 -13.50 53.67 4.15
N GLU A 22 -12.49 52.94 4.59
CA GLU A 22 -11.10 53.43 4.60
C GLU A 22 -10.46 53.46 3.20
N ASN A 23 -10.93 52.61 2.28
CA ASN A 23 -10.31 52.38 0.98
C ASN A 23 -11.35 52.29 -0.15
N GLU A 24 -12.34 53.19 -0.12
CA GLU A 24 -13.54 53.17 -0.98
C GLU A 24 -13.22 52.95 -2.46
N ASN A 25 -12.27 53.73 -2.99
CA ASN A 25 -11.88 53.73 -4.40
C ASN A 25 -10.81 52.69 -4.76
N ASN A 26 -10.27 51.95 -3.78
CA ASN A 26 -9.26 50.94 -4.06
C ASN A 26 -9.92 49.74 -4.76
N ILE A 27 -9.28 49.26 -5.83
CA ILE A 27 -9.72 48.08 -6.55
C ILE A 27 -9.48 46.85 -5.68
N CYS A 28 -10.53 46.10 -5.41
CA CYS A 28 -10.46 44.82 -4.73
C CYS A 28 -10.27 43.68 -5.75
N PHE A 29 -11.05 43.71 -6.83
CA PHE A 29 -11.04 42.70 -7.88
C PHE A 29 -10.98 43.33 -9.28
N SER A 30 -10.23 42.70 -10.17
CA SER A 30 -10.22 42.96 -11.61
C SER A 30 -10.47 41.65 -12.35
N PHE A 31 -11.63 41.52 -13.00
CA PHE A 31 -12.00 40.35 -13.80
C PHE A 31 -11.61 40.60 -15.26
N TYR A 32 -10.78 39.72 -15.80
CA TYR A 32 -10.29 39.73 -17.17
C TYR A 32 -11.13 38.72 -17.96
N GLU A 33 -12.15 39.24 -18.62
CA GLU A 33 -13.14 38.47 -19.36
C GLU A 33 -12.81 38.50 -20.85
N TYR A 34 -13.01 37.37 -21.52
CA TYR A 34 -12.63 37.19 -22.91
C TYR A 34 -13.81 36.70 -23.75
N SER A 35 -14.01 37.32 -24.91
CA SER A 35 -14.93 36.88 -25.96
C SER A 35 -14.17 36.75 -27.27
N GLY A 36 -13.74 35.54 -27.60
CA GLY A 36 -12.75 35.33 -28.66
C GLY A 36 -11.43 36.05 -28.33
N GLU A 37 -10.98 36.97 -29.18
CA GLU A 37 -9.75 37.74 -28.95
C GLU A 37 -10.00 39.07 -28.20
N GLU A 38 -11.25 39.48 -28.01
CA GLU A 38 -11.57 40.70 -27.26
C GLU A 38 -11.42 40.46 -25.76
N LYS A 39 -10.73 41.40 -25.08
CA LYS A 39 -10.49 41.40 -23.64
C LYS A 39 -11.21 42.58 -23.01
N GLN A 40 -12.07 42.31 -22.05
CA GLN A 40 -12.70 43.32 -21.20
C GLN A 40 -12.22 43.15 -19.76
N VAL A 41 -11.97 44.27 -19.07
CA VAL A 41 -11.62 44.25 -17.64
C VAL A 41 -12.74 44.89 -16.83
N ILE A 42 -13.42 44.08 -16.02
CA ILE A 42 -14.45 44.54 -15.09
C ILE A 42 -13.81 44.70 -13.71
N THR A 43 -13.96 45.86 -13.08
CA THR A 43 -13.36 46.13 -11.77
C THR A 43 -14.43 46.28 -10.69
N LEU A 44 -14.14 45.75 -9.51
CA LEU A 44 -14.92 46.01 -8.30
C LEU A 44 -14.02 46.75 -7.31
N THR A 45 -14.40 47.99 -7.01
CA THR A 45 -13.86 48.72 -5.86
C THR A 45 -14.37 48.09 -4.56
N ARG A 46 -13.71 48.37 -3.43
CA ARG A 46 -14.17 47.87 -2.13
C ARG A 46 -15.57 48.38 -1.78
N ALA A 47 -15.92 49.60 -2.19
CA ALA A 47 -17.25 50.16 -2.02
C ALA A 47 -18.31 49.43 -2.85
N ASN A 48 -18.07 49.28 -4.16
CA ASN A 48 -19.04 48.62 -5.05
C ASN A 48 -19.23 47.13 -4.68
N LEU A 49 -18.18 46.47 -4.20
CA LEU A 49 -18.28 45.10 -3.68
C LEU A 49 -19.32 45.01 -2.55
N VAL A 50 -19.24 45.92 -1.56
CA VAL A 50 -20.17 45.93 -0.43
C VAL A 50 -21.59 46.31 -0.87
N GLU A 51 -21.74 47.40 -1.62
CA GLU A 51 -23.04 47.92 -2.08
C GLU A 51 -23.84 46.88 -2.89
N LYS A 52 -23.20 46.28 -3.89
CA LYS A 52 -23.84 45.28 -4.75
C LYS A 52 -24.15 44.00 -3.97
N SER A 53 -23.28 43.55 -3.07
CA SER A 53 -23.57 42.38 -2.24
C SER A 53 -24.67 42.59 -1.21
N LEU A 54 -24.83 43.79 -0.65
CA LEU A 54 -25.97 44.13 0.20
C LEU A 54 -27.29 44.06 -0.58
N SER A 55 -27.28 44.45 -1.86
CA SER A 55 -28.45 44.36 -2.73
C SER A 55 -28.90 42.91 -2.94
N ILE A 56 -27.94 41.99 -3.09
CA ILE A 56 -28.19 40.54 -3.17
C ILE A 56 -28.69 40.00 -1.83
N ALA A 57 -28.07 40.41 -0.71
CA ALA A 57 -28.47 39.98 0.62
C ALA A 57 -29.91 40.41 0.98
N SER A 58 -30.28 41.65 0.67
CA SER A 58 -31.65 42.14 0.79
C SER A 58 -32.61 41.33 -0.08
N MET A 59 -32.26 41.02 -1.33
CA MET A 59 -33.08 40.18 -2.20
C MET A 59 -33.31 38.79 -1.59
N LEU A 60 -32.28 38.12 -1.08
CA LEU A 60 -32.40 36.83 -0.40
C LEU A 60 -33.36 36.90 0.79
N LYS A 61 -33.23 37.92 1.65
CA LYS A 61 -34.14 38.13 2.79
C LYS A 61 -35.57 38.43 2.35
N ARG A 62 -35.80 39.23 1.30
CA ARG A 62 -37.12 39.47 0.69
C ARG A 62 -37.75 38.17 0.15
N ARG A 63 -36.93 37.24 -0.35
CA ARG A 63 -37.33 35.88 -0.74
C ARG A 63 -37.40 34.91 0.45
N LYS A 64 -37.48 35.44 1.67
CA LYS A 64 -37.66 34.73 2.94
C LYS A 64 -36.49 33.83 3.33
N ALA A 65 -35.25 34.15 2.92
CA ALA A 65 -34.07 33.46 3.42
C ALA A 65 -33.95 33.61 4.96
N GLN A 66 -33.68 32.50 5.65
CA GLN A 66 -33.36 32.45 7.07
C GLN A 66 -31.86 32.22 7.26
N LYS A 67 -31.32 32.61 8.42
CA LYS A 67 -29.93 32.29 8.77
C LYS A 67 -29.74 30.77 8.74
N GLY A 68 -28.69 30.31 8.05
CA GLY A 68 -28.41 28.89 7.85
C GLY A 68 -29.17 28.21 6.70
N ASP A 69 -29.99 28.93 5.92
CA ASP A 69 -30.51 28.43 4.62
C ASP A 69 -29.36 28.22 3.63
N LYS A 70 -29.50 27.26 2.72
CA LYS A 70 -28.42 26.83 1.82
C LYS A 70 -28.60 27.43 0.43
N VAL A 71 -27.50 27.84 -0.16
CA VAL A 71 -27.45 28.49 -1.47
C VAL A 71 -26.46 27.77 -2.37
N VAL A 72 -26.84 27.50 -3.61
CA VAL A 72 -25.91 27.01 -4.64
C VAL A 72 -25.50 28.18 -5.51
N ILE A 73 -24.19 28.32 -5.76
CA ILE A 73 -23.62 29.29 -6.69
C ILE A 73 -22.96 28.52 -7.82
N PHE A 74 -23.33 28.82 -9.06
CA PHE A 74 -22.63 28.26 -10.22
C PHE A 74 -21.45 29.12 -10.61
N SER A 75 -20.26 28.52 -10.60
CA SER A 75 -19.00 29.24 -10.82
C SER A 75 -18.70 29.46 -12.30
N THR A 76 -18.93 30.67 -12.77
CA THR A 76 -18.47 31.22 -14.06
C THR A 76 -17.17 32.03 -13.93
N GLN A 77 -16.76 32.30 -12.69
CA GLN A 77 -15.55 33.03 -12.30
C GLN A 77 -15.55 34.51 -12.72
N THR A 78 -16.74 35.10 -12.72
CA THR A 78 -17.07 36.49 -13.06
C THR A 78 -17.44 37.28 -11.81
N ALA A 79 -17.65 38.60 -11.96
CA ALA A 79 -17.91 39.50 -10.83
C ALA A 79 -19.13 39.11 -9.99
N ASP A 80 -20.19 38.62 -10.63
CA ASP A 80 -21.43 38.16 -9.99
C ASP A 80 -21.20 37.02 -8.99
N ASN A 81 -20.20 36.14 -9.21
CA ASN A 81 -19.92 35.02 -8.30
C ASN A 81 -19.35 35.51 -6.97
N VAL A 82 -18.40 36.44 -7.01
CA VAL A 82 -17.83 37.05 -5.80
C VAL A 82 -18.90 37.85 -5.06
N LEU A 83 -19.75 38.56 -5.80
CA LEU A 83 -20.89 39.28 -5.24
C LEU A 83 -21.92 38.33 -4.61
N SER A 84 -22.18 37.17 -5.22
CA SER A 84 -23.07 36.11 -4.73
C SER A 84 -22.54 35.48 -3.45
N VAL A 85 -21.24 35.18 -3.40
CA VAL A 85 -20.57 34.69 -2.18
C VAL A 85 -20.80 35.67 -1.04
N LEU A 86 -20.47 36.94 -1.25
CA LEU A 86 -20.59 37.93 -0.20
C LEU A 86 -22.06 38.23 0.16
N GLY A 87 -22.96 38.32 -0.83
CA GLY A 87 -24.40 38.50 -0.59
C GLY A 87 -25.01 37.35 0.20
N SER A 88 -24.55 36.11 -0.03
CA SER A 88 -24.96 34.94 0.74
C SER A 88 -24.53 35.06 2.21
N VAL A 89 -23.28 35.47 2.45
CA VAL A 89 -22.76 35.67 3.81
C VAL A 89 -23.50 36.79 4.54
N LEU A 90 -23.71 37.93 3.88
CA LEU A 90 -24.43 39.07 4.46
C LEU A 90 -25.93 38.80 4.69
N ALA A 91 -26.52 37.81 4.02
CA ALA A 91 -27.87 37.31 4.31
C ALA A 91 -27.91 36.28 5.45
N GLY A 92 -26.75 35.83 5.95
CA GLY A 92 -26.61 34.75 6.93
C GLY A 92 -26.85 33.36 6.34
N THR A 93 -26.83 33.21 5.02
CA THR A 93 -27.00 31.92 4.34
C THR A 93 -25.66 31.21 4.15
N ILE A 94 -25.70 29.88 4.01
CA ILE A 94 -24.52 29.04 3.81
C ILE A 94 -24.44 28.67 2.33
N PHE A 95 -23.37 29.07 1.64
CA PHE A 95 -23.25 28.77 0.22
C PHE A 95 -22.43 27.50 -0.06
N THR A 96 -22.68 26.91 -1.21
CA THR A 96 -21.78 25.98 -1.89
C THR A 96 -21.55 26.50 -3.29
N ILE A 97 -20.32 26.43 -3.78
CA ILE A 97 -19.94 26.89 -5.11
C ILE A 97 -19.45 25.69 -5.93
N ILE A 98 -20.07 25.48 -7.09
CA ILE A 98 -19.86 24.30 -7.95
C ILE A 98 -19.80 24.72 -9.42
N PRO A 99 -19.19 23.91 -10.31
CA PRO A 99 -19.25 24.20 -11.74
C PRO A 99 -20.70 24.15 -12.25
N PRO A 100 -21.05 24.94 -13.29
CA PRO A 100 -22.37 24.85 -13.93
C PRO A 100 -22.61 23.45 -14.51
N PRO A 101 -23.84 22.91 -14.48
CA PRO A 101 -24.15 21.54 -14.88
C PRO A 101 -24.25 21.37 -16.42
N THR A 102 -23.16 21.69 -17.12
CA THR A 102 -23.09 21.73 -18.59
C THR A 102 -22.96 20.35 -19.26
N ASP A 103 -22.61 19.33 -18.49
CA ASP A 103 -22.44 17.94 -18.96
C ASP A 103 -22.97 16.95 -17.93
N SER A 104 -23.03 15.66 -18.28
CA SER A 104 -23.60 14.62 -17.44
C SER A 104 -22.89 14.47 -16.09
N ASN A 105 -21.56 14.64 -16.04
CA ASN A 105 -20.79 14.52 -14.78
C ASN A 105 -21.10 15.69 -13.85
N LYS A 106 -21.08 16.91 -14.37
CA LYS A 106 -21.42 18.12 -13.60
C LYS A 106 -22.89 18.13 -13.20
N MET A 107 -23.78 17.56 -14.02
CA MET A 107 -25.19 17.36 -13.66
C MET A 107 -25.33 16.42 -12.46
N MET A 108 -24.69 15.25 -12.48
CA MET A 108 -24.71 14.33 -11.34
C MET A 108 -24.15 14.99 -10.06
N ARG A 109 -23.08 15.79 -10.19
CA ARG A 109 -22.54 16.56 -9.07
C ARG A 109 -23.55 17.56 -8.51
N PHE A 110 -24.23 18.32 -9.37
CA PHE A 110 -25.28 19.25 -8.96
C PHE A 110 -26.40 18.53 -8.20
N LEU A 111 -26.92 17.43 -8.75
CA LEU A 111 -28.01 16.66 -8.12
C LEU A 111 -27.60 16.11 -6.75
N SER A 112 -26.38 15.58 -6.62
CA SER A 112 -25.87 15.07 -5.36
C SER A 112 -25.70 16.17 -4.30
N VAL A 113 -25.27 17.38 -4.71
CA VAL A 113 -25.21 18.55 -3.83
C VAL A 113 -26.61 18.97 -3.37
N VAL A 114 -27.59 19.00 -4.29
CA VAL A 114 -28.98 19.32 -3.97
C VAL A 114 -29.55 18.32 -2.96
N GLU A 115 -29.34 17.02 -3.19
CA GLU A 115 -29.77 15.96 -2.29
C GLU A 115 -29.12 16.08 -0.91
N SER A 116 -27.82 16.40 -0.85
CA SER A 116 -27.07 16.50 0.41
C SER A 116 -27.47 17.71 1.26
N CYS A 117 -27.48 18.92 0.69
CA CYS A 117 -27.71 20.15 1.47
C CYS A 117 -29.10 20.77 1.36
N ASN A 118 -29.96 20.28 0.47
CA ASN A 118 -31.31 20.79 0.22
C ASN A 118 -31.35 22.33 0.10
N PRO A 119 -30.70 22.91 -0.93
CA PRO A 119 -30.63 24.34 -1.11
C PRO A 119 -32.00 24.96 -1.35
N LYS A 120 -32.15 26.21 -0.90
CA LYS A 120 -33.36 27.01 -1.11
C LYS A 120 -33.22 27.95 -2.30
N PHE A 121 -31.97 28.35 -2.60
CA PHE A 121 -31.68 29.29 -3.68
C PHE A 121 -30.54 28.78 -4.58
N ILE A 122 -30.64 29.11 -5.85
CA ILE A 122 -29.53 29.15 -6.80
C ILE A 122 -29.23 30.62 -7.10
N LEU A 123 -27.98 31.04 -7.00
CA LEU A 123 -27.52 32.35 -7.45
C LEU A 123 -26.75 32.22 -8.77
N CYS A 124 -27.04 33.12 -9.71
CA CYS A 124 -26.38 33.21 -11.01
C CYS A 124 -26.36 34.64 -11.55
N GLY A 125 -25.47 34.93 -12.49
CA GLY A 125 -25.53 36.13 -13.34
C GLY A 125 -26.43 35.95 -14.56
N ASP A 126 -26.59 37.01 -15.35
CA ASP A 126 -27.42 37.03 -16.58
C ASP A 126 -26.98 35.98 -17.60
N SER A 127 -25.67 35.74 -17.72
CA SER A 127 -25.08 34.91 -18.78
C SER A 127 -25.51 33.44 -18.78
N ILE A 128 -25.98 32.91 -17.65
CA ILE A 128 -26.32 31.48 -17.49
C ILE A 128 -27.75 31.25 -16.96
N GLU A 129 -28.55 32.32 -16.76
CA GLU A 129 -29.89 32.21 -16.16
C GLU A 129 -30.82 31.30 -16.98
N ASP A 130 -30.89 31.52 -18.30
CA ASP A 130 -31.74 30.73 -19.21
C ASP A 130 -31.30 29.25 -19.26
N GLU A 131 -29.99 29.00 -19.23
CA GLU A 131 -29.43 27.63 -19.20
C GLU A 131 -29.84 26.90 -17.92
N ILE A 132 -29.75 27.56 -16.76
CA ILE A 132 -30.16 27.00 -15.47
C ILE A 132 -31.65 26.66 -15.48
N HIS A 133 -32.51 27.57 -15.98
CA HIS A 133 -33.94 27.29 -16.08
C HIS A 133 -34.23 26.07 -16.97
N SER A 134 -33.57 25.98 -18.13
CA SER A 134 -33.67 24.83 -19.03
C SER A 134 -33.22 23.52 -18.35
N VAL A 135 -32.13 23.55 -17.58
CA VAL A 135 -31.65 22.40 -16.79
C VAL A 135 -32.68 21.99 -15.75
N LEU A 136 -33.19 22.92 -14.95
CA LEU A 136 -34.15 22.62 -13.90
C LEU A 136 -35.47 22.05 -14.47
N GLU A 137 -35.94 22.56 -15.60
CA GLU A 137 -37.11 22.00 -16.29
C GLU A 137 -36.90 20.57 -16.76
N LYS A 138 -35.70 20.23 -17.24
CA LYS A 138 -35.36 18.85 -17.63
C LYS A 138 -35.33 17.92 -16.42
N VAL A 139 -34.70 18.34 -15.32
CA VAL A 139 -34.57 17.51 -14.11
C VAL A 139 -35.93 17.33 -13.41
N LYS A 140 -36.82 18.33 -13.43
CA LYS A 140 -38.18 18.22 -12.87
C LYS A 140 -39.04 17.16 -13.54
N LYS A 141 -38.70 16.71 -14.75
CA LYS A 141 -39.38 15.60 -15.43
C LYS A 141 -38.97 14.23 -14.91
N ASP A 142 -37.86 14.14 -14.17
CA ASP A 142 -37.44 12.93 -13.49
C ASP A 142 -38.15 12.83 -12.13
N GLU A 143 -39.01 11.82 -11.97
CA GLU A 143 -39.77 11.59 -10.74
C GLU A 143 -38.88 11.49 -9.49
N LYS A 144 -37.63 11.03 -9.66
CA LYS A 144 -36.66 10.91 -8.55
C LYS A 144 -36.26 12.28 -7.99
N TYR A 145 -36.08 13.29 -8.83
CA TYR A 145 -35.52 14.59 -8.42
C TYR A 145 -36.56 15.71 -8.34
N ASN A 146 -37.79 15.49 -8.81
CA ASN A 146 -38.84 16.51 -8.82
C ASN A 146 -39.13 17.09 -7.43
N SER A 147 -39.25 16.22 -6.40
CA SER A 147 -39.50 16.65 -5.02
C SER A 147 -38.35 17.45 -4.41
N LEU A 148 -37.11 17.18 -4.83
CA LEU A 148 -35.90 17.88 -4.37
C LEU A 148 -35.79 19.31 -4.95
N LEU A 149 -36.45 19.58 -6.07
CA LEU A 149 -36.39 20.88 -6.77
C LEU A 149 -37.64 21.75 -6.60
N GLU A 150 -38.70 21.23 -5.96
CA GLU A 150 -40.01 21.89 -5.87
C GLU A 150 -39.94 23.30 -5.27
N ASN A 151 -39.09 23.49 -4.26
CA ASN A 151 -38.96 24.75 -3.51
C ASN A 151 -37.71 25.57 -3.87
N LEU A 152 -36.94 25.13 -4.88
CA LEU A 152 -35.68 25.77 -5.26
C LEU A 152 -35.95 27.03 -6.11
N GLN A 153 -35.47 28.18 -5.64
CA GLN A 153 -35.64 29.47 -6.32
C GLN A 153 -34.33 29.91 -7.00
N VAL A 154 -34.41 30.30 -8.27
CA VAL A 154 -33.28 30.93 -8.99
C VAL A 154 -33.35 32.44 -8.75
N ILE A 155 -32.22 33.05 -8.38
CA ILE A 155 -32.08 34.50 -8.24
C ILE A 155 -30.93 34.95 -9.14
N ASN A 156 -31.27 35.79 -10.10
CA ASN A 156 -30.29 36.53 -10.85
C ASN A 156 -29.76 37.70 -10.02
N VAL A 157 -28.46 37.69 -9.73
CA VAL A 157 -27.84 38.65 -8.82
C VAL A 157 -27.56 40.01 -9.46
N GLU A 158 -27.47 40.09 -10.79
CA GLU A 158 -27.24 41.33 -11.53
C GLU A 158 -28.53 42.17 -11.63
N LYS A 159 -29.70 41.53 -11.49
CA LYS A 159 -31.02 42.17 -11.42
C LYS A 159 -31.41 42.63 -10.00
N CYS A 160 -30.57 42.41 -9.00
CA CYS A 160 -30.85 42.81 -7.62
C CYS A 160 -30.73 44.34 -7.45
N THR A 161 -31.75 44.95 -6.85
CA THR A 161 -31.79 46.39 -6.61
C THR A 161 -31.39 46.75 -5.19
N GLU A 162 -30.78 47.93 -5.05
CA GLU A 162 -30.34 48.49 -3.77
C GLU A 162 -31.50 48.65 -2.77
N ASP A 163 -31.19 48.36 -1.51
CA ASP A 163 -32.05 48.60 -0.35
C ASP A 163 -31.20 49.26 0.73
N LYS A 164 -31.27 50.60 0.80
CA LYS A 164 -30.40 51.42 1.66
C LYS A 164 -30.65 51.22 3.16
N ASP A 165 -31.83 50.72 3.50
CA ASP A 165 -32.24 50.49 4.89
C ASP A 165 -31.96 49.03 5.31
N PHE A 166 -31.39 48.21 4.42
CA PHE A 166 -31.06 46.83 4.73
C PHE A 166 -29.92 46.74 5.75
N ILE A 167 -30.17 45.98 6.82
CA ILE A 167 -29.16 45.66 7.83
C ILE A 167 -28.69 44.22 7.56
N PRO A 168 -27.38 44.01 7.28
CA PRO A 168 -26.85 42.67 7.05
C PRO A 168 -26.89 41.82 8.33
N GLU A 169 -26.91 40.50 8.14
CA GLU A 169 -26.85 39.55 9.25
C GLU A 169 -25.55 39.62 10.02
N GLU A 170 -25.65 39.37 11.32
CA GLU A 170 -24.48 39.25 12.16
C GLU A 170 -23.83 37.87 11.99
N VAL A 171 -22.58 37.88 11.51
CA VAL A 171 -21.77 36.69 11.25
C VAL A 171 -20.64 36.64 12.26
N SER A 172 -20.74 35.67 13.17
CA SER A 172 -19.77 35.37 14.21
C SER A 172 -18.72 34.35 13.74
N LEU A 173 -17.69 34.14 14.54
CA LEU A 173 -16.58 33.23 14.20
C LEU A 173 -17.03 31.77 14.02
N ASP A 174 -18.06 31.32 14.73
CA ASP A 174 -18.52 29.93 14.68
C ASP A 174 -19.55 29.70 13.56
N ASP A 175 -20.06 30.76 12.93
CA ASP A 175 -21.02 30.64 11.84
C ASP A 175 -20.36 30.01 10.61
N ILE A 176 -21.00 28.96 10.08
CA ILE A 176 -20.60 28.31 8.82
C ILE A 176 -20.85 29.29 7.67
N ILE A 177 -19.82 29.52 6.87
CA ILE A 177 -19.86 30.40 5.69
C ILE A 177 -20.16 29.59 4.44
N TYR A 178 -19.48 28.45 4.28
CA TYR A 178 -19.67 27.59 3.13
C TYR A 178 -19.54 26.11 3.46
N ILE A 179 -20.20 25.31 2.63
CA ILE A 179 -20.01 23.85 2.57
C ILE A 179 -19.25 23.55 1.29
N GLN A 180 -18.01 23.08 1.43
CA GLN A 180 -17.20 22.70 0.28
C GLN A 180 -17.29 21.20 0.05
N TYR A 181 -17.96 20.81 -1.04
CA TYR A 181 -17.99 19.41 -1.45
C TYR A 181 -16.69 19.03 -2.14
N SER A 182 -15.96 18.12 -1.51
CA SER A 182 -14.84 17.45 -2.15
C SER A 182 -15.36 16.34 -3.07
N SER A 183 -14.73 16.16 -4.23
CA SER A 183 -14.95 15.03 -5.12
C SER A 183 -14.25 13.77 -4.58
N GLY A 184 -14.39 13.50 -3.28
CA GLY A 184 -13.64 12.47 -2.57
C GLY A 184 -13.69 11.12 -3.26
N SER A 185 -12.66 10.30 -3.04
CA SER A 185 -12.45 8.95 -3.61
C SER A 185 -13.51 7.90 -3.23
N THR A 186 -14.64 8.31 -2.65
CA THR A 186 -15.79 7.48 -2.26
C THR A 186 -17.03 7.94 -3.03
N SER A 187 -17.95 7.03 -3.34
CA SER A 187 -19.12 7.26 -4.20
C SER A 187 -20.10 8.36 -3.73
N GLU A 188 -19.98 8.87 -2.50
CA GLU A 188 -20.79 9.98 -1.98
C GLU A 188 -19.91 11.20 -1.63
N PRO A 189 -20.27 12.42 -2.08
CA PRO A 189 -19.50 13.63 -1.82
C PRO A 189 -19.65 14.09 -0.37
N LYS A 190 -18.52 14.39 0.27
CA LYS A 190 -18.47 14.91 1.65
C LYS A 190 -18.40 16.44 1.64
N GLY A 191 -19.39 17.10 2.24
CA GLY A 191 -19.43 18.55 2.38
C GLY A 191 -18.65 19.02 3.61
N VAL A 192 -17.51 19.67 3.43
CA VAL A 192 -16.71 20.23 4.54
C VAL A 192 -17.33 21.55 5.01
N MET A 193 -17.64 21.64 6.30
CA MET A 193 -18.24 22.84 6.91
C MET A 193 -17.16 23.83 7.36
N VAL A 194 -17.03 24.95 6.67
CA VAL A 194 -16.02 25.98 6.97
C VAL A 194 -16.67 27.20 7.61
N SER A 195 -16.21 27.57 8.79
CA SER A 195 -16.68 28.73 9.55
C SER A 195 -15.94 30.02 9.19
N TYR A 196 -16.50 31.16 9.58
CA TYR A 196 -15.82 32.45 9.44
C TYR A 196 -14.49 32.46 10.20
N GLY A 197 -14.49 31.90 11.41
CA GLY A 197 -13.31 31.75 12.26
C GLY A 197 -12.19 30.97 11.59
N ASN A 198 -12.53 29.94 10.81
CA ASN A 198 -11.53 29.19 10.05
C ASN A 198 -10.89 30.04 8.94
N ILE A 199 -11.72 30.77 8.17
CA ILE A 199 -11.26 31.60 7.05
C ILE A 199 -10.37 32.73 7.55
N VAL A 200 -10.85 33.52 8.53
CA VAL A 200 -10.09 34.67 9.04
C VAL A 200 -8.79 34.26 9.69
N SER A 201 -8.79 33.09 10.37
CA SER A 201 -7.57 32.53 10.94
C SER A 201 -6.57 32.21 9.83
N LEU A 202 -6.96 31.45 8.81
CA LEU A 202 -6.01 31.11 7.74
C LEU A 202 -5.49 32.34 7.00
N VAL A 203 -6.35 33.29 6.63
CA VAL A 203 -5.92 34.50 5.91
C VAL A 203 -4.93 35.32 6.74
N ASN A 204 -5.19 35.51 8.04
CA ASN A 204 -4.28 36.23 8.91
C ASN A 204 -2.93 35.50 9.09
N LEU A 205 -2.95 34.17 9.22
CA LEU A 205 -1.73 33.37 9.40
C LEU A 205 -0.87 33.32 8.13
N SER A 206 -1.50 33.22 6.95
CA SER A 206 -0.78 33.20 5.68
C SER A 206 -0.18 34.56 5.30
N LYS A 207 -0.72 35.66 5.83
CA LYS A 207 -0.24 37.03 5.57
C LYS A 207 1.19 37.27 6.04
N GLU A 208 1.61 36.62 7.12
CA GLU A 208 2.99 36.74 7.62
C GLU A 208 4.01 36.13 6.63
N SER A 209 3.62 35.05 5.95
CA SER A 209 4.45 34.34 4.97
C SER A 209 4.39 34.96 3.57
N MET A 210 3.30 35.64 3.21
CA MET A 210 3.07 36.20 1.88
C MET A 210 2.93 37.73 1.93
N GLN A 211 4.03 38.46 1.76
CA GLN A 211 4.06 39.95 1.75
C GLN A 211 3.60 40.57 0.41
N ASN A 212 2.78 39.86 -0.36
CA ASN A 212 2.39 40.22 -1.72
C ASN A 212 1.10 41.04 -1.74
N LYS A 213 0.96 41.96 -2.70
CA LYS A 213 -0.17 42.90 -2.78
C LYS A 213 -1.04 42.72 -4.01
N ARG A 214 -0.56 42.02 -5.03
CA ARG A 214 -1.21 41.92 -6.34
C ARG A 214 -1.19 40.47 -6.81
N LEU A 215 -2.23 39.73 -6.46
CA LEU A 215 -2.38 38.35 -6.86
C LEU A 215 -3.10 38.28 -8.21
N PHE A 216 -2.56 37.53 -9.16
CA PHE A 216 -3.28 37.18 -10.39
C PHE A 216 -3.49 35.67 -10.45
N GLY A 217 -4.69 35.22 -10.79
CA GLY A 217 -4.98 33.79 -10.82
C GLY A 217 -6.23 33.44 -11.60
N TRP A 218 -6.37 32.15 -11.88
CA TRP A 218 -7.51 31.60 -12.62
C TRP A 218 -8.03 30.30 -12.00
N VAL A 219 -7.45 29.88 -10.87
CA VAL A 219 -7.81 28.63 -10.20
C VAL A 219 -9.30 28.62 -9.86
N PRO A 220 -10.05 27.56 -10.20
CA PRO A 220 -11.49 27.46 -10.00
C PRO A 220 -11.97 27.91 -8.61
N PHE A 221 -13.04 28.71 -8.52
CA PHE A 221 -13.65 29.08 -7.22
C PHE A 221 -14.27 27.91 -6.46
N PHE A 222 -14.60 26.81 -7.14
CA PHE A 222 -15.02 25.56 -6.50
C PHE A 222 -13.84 24.73 -5.95
N HIS A 223 -12.61 25.18 -6.16
CA HIS A 223 -11.40 24.65 -5.53
C HIS A 223 -11.02 25.52 -4.32
N ASN A 224 -10.51 24.93 -3.23
CA ASN A 224 -10.16 25.66 -2.01
C ASN A 224 -9.08 26.74 -2.24
N LEU A 225 -8.08 26.49 -3.09
CA LEU A 225 -7.11 27.52 -3.48
C LEU A 225 -7.79 28.75 -4.12
N GLY A 226 -8.73 28.52 -5.05
CA GLY A 226 -9.48 29.59 -5.71
C GLY A 226 -10.40 30.32 -4.73
N LEU A 227 -11.20 29.55 -3.99
CA LEU A 227 -12.16 30.09 -3.02
C LEU A 227 -11.49 30.93 -1.94
N VAL A 228 -10.41 30.43 -1.33
CA VAL A 228 -9.79 31.10 -0.19
C VAL A 228 -8.88 32.22 -0.64
N TYR A 229 -7.92 31.95 -1.55
CA TYR A 229 -6.94 32.98 -1.94
C TYR A 229 -7.48 34.00 -2.93
N LEU A 230 -8.33 33.59 -3.88
CA LEU A 230 -8.84 34.54 -4.87
C LEU A 230 -10.03 35.33 -4.35
N ILE A 231 -10.88 34.78 -3.47
CA ILE A 231 -12.08 35.47 -2.97
C ILE A 231 -11.88 36.04 -1.55
N PHE A 232 -11.61 35.19 -0.55
CA PHE A 232 -11.63 35.61 0.85
C PHE A 232 -10.41 36.43 1.28
N SER A 233 -9.21 36.12 0.77
CA SER A 233 -8.00 36.90 1.11
C SER A 233 -8.13 38.39 0.81
N PRO A 234 -8.53 38.87 -0.40
CA PRO A 234 -8.67 40.31 -0.67
C PRO A 234 -9.84 40.97 0.05
N MET A 235 -10.87 40.20 0.44
CA MET A 235 -11.97 40.71 1.25
C MET A 235 -11.50 41.10 2.66
N LEU A 236 -10.66 40.27 3.27
CA LEU A 236 -10.19 40.44 4.64
C LEU A 236 -8.90 41.28 4.72
N ASP A 237 -8.04 41.20 3.72
CA ASP A 237 -6.83 42.01 3.62
C ASP A 237 -7.06 43.25 2.74
N LYS A 238 -7.10 44.43 3.40
CA LYS A 238 -7.33 45.71 2.73
C LYS A 238 -6.26 46.12 1.72
N GLU A 239 -5.05 45.55 1.82
CA GLU A 239 -3.93 45.88 0.92
C GLU A 239 -3.83 44.97 -0.31
N LEU A 240 -4.56 43.85 -0.33
CA LEU A 240 -4.50 42.87 -1.41
C LEU A 240 -5.54 43.21 -2.49
N SER A 241 -5.08 43.26 -3.74
CA SER A 241 -5.93 43.33 -4.94
C SER A 241 -5.74 42.05 -5.77
N VAL A 242 -6.82 41.53 -6.34
CA VAL A 242 -6.78 40.30 -7.13
C VAL A 242 -7.23 40.51 -8.58
N GLY A 243 -6.40 40.09 -9.53
CA GLY A 243 -6.76 39.92 -10.93
C GLY A 243 -7.21 38.49 -11.20
N ILE A 244 -8.35 38.31 -11.86
CA ILE A 244 -8.97 37.00 -12.07
C ILE A 244 -9.32 36.83 -13.54
N MET A 245 -8.99 35.69 -14.12
CA MET A 245 -9.60 35.23 -15.37
C MET A 245 -10.25 33.85 -15.16
N SER A 246 -11.16 33.43 -16.03
CA SER A 246 -11.80 32.12 -15.91
C SER A 246 -10.84 30.97 -16.26
N PRO A 247 -11.07 29.74 -15.77
CA PRO A 247 -10.25 28.59 -16.16
C PRO A 247 -10.42 28.27 -17.65
N ASN A 248 -11.60 28.53 -18.22
CA ASN A 248 -11.85 28.39 -19.66
C ASN A 248 -11.00 29.37 -20.47
N ALA A 249 -10.87 30.63 -20.03
CA ALA A 249 -10.02 31.61 -20.69
C ALA A 249 -8.55 31.16 -20.72
N PHE A 250 -8.06 30.54 -19.63
CA PHE A 250 -6.74 29.92 -19.58
C PHE A 250 -6.61 28.75 -20.58
N LEU A 251 -7.56 27.81 -20.56
CA LEU A 251 -7.52 26.61 -21.40
C LEU A 251 -7.59 26.95 -22.89
N GLU A 252 -8.38 27.95 -23.29
CA GLU A 252 -8.46 28.42 -24.67
C GLU A 252 -7.13 29.01 -25.16
N LYS A 253 -6.46 29.81 -24.33
CA LYS A 253 -5.22 30.51 -24.70
C LYS A 253 -4.33 30.67 -23.46
N PRO A 254 -3.45 29.68 -23.17
CA PRO A 254 -2.63 29.67 -21.94
C PRO A 254 -1.74 30.91 -21.76
N LEU A 255 -1.35 31.57 -22.86
CA LEU A 255 -0.58 32.82 -22.84
C LEU A 255 -1.28 33.94 -22.05
N ARG A 256 -2.63 33.94 -21.98
CA ARG A 256 -3.42 34.93 -21.24
C ARG A 256 -3.05 35.00 -19.76
N TRP A 257 -2.52 33.92 -19.18
CA TRP A 257 -2.04 33.95 -17.80
C TRP A 257 -0.86 34.90 -17.62
N PHE A 258 0.13 34.84 -18.51
CA PHE A 258 1.31 35.70 -18.47
C PHE A 258 0.98 37.12 -18.93
N GLU A 259 0.09 37.29 -19.92
CA GLU A 259 -0.47 38.60 -20.30
C GLU A 259 -1.19 39.26 -19.12
N GLY A 260 -2.07 38.52 -18.45
CA GLY A 260 -2.80 39.00 -17.29
C GLY A 260 -1.88 39.38 -16.12
N MET A 261 -0.86 38.56 -15.83
CA MET A 261 0.16 38.91 -14.84
C MET A 261 0.93 40.19 -15.20
N SER A 262 1.28 40.37 -16.47
CA SER A 262 1.98 41.56 -16.96
C SER A 262 1.08 42.81 -16.88
N ASP A 263 -0.14 42.74 -17.41
CA ASP A 263 -1.13 43.83 -17.41
C ASP A 263 -1.51 44.25 -15.99
N PHE A 264 -1.74 43.26 -15.12
CA PHE A 264 -2.08 43.49 -13.73
C PHE A 264 -0.85 43.85 -12.89
N LYS A 265 0.39 43.73 -13.40
CA LYS A 265 1.62 43.86 -12.60
C LYS A 265 1.57 42.98 -11.35
N ALA A 266 1.23 41.71 -11.54
CA ALA A 266 1.10 40.74 -10.46
C ALA A 266 2.46 40.52 -9.79
N ASP A 267 2.46 40.44 -8.45
CA ASP A 267 3.62 40.03 -7.66
C ASP A 267 3.52 38.58 -7.17
N VAL A 268 2.31 38.01 -7.21
CA VAL A 268 2.06 36.60 -6.90
C VAL A 268 1.07 35.97 -7.86
N THR A 269 1.31 34.69 -8.17
CA THR A 269 0.32 33.83 -8.82
C THR A 269 0.28 32.48 -8.11
N ILE A 270 -0.79 31.73 -8.35
CA ILE A 270 -1.06 30.43 -7.76
C ILE A 270 -1.48 29.45 -8.86
N ALA A 271 -0.88 28.26 -8.88
CA ALA A 271 -1.26 27.18 -9.78
C ALA A 271 -0.91 25.80 -9.21
N PRO A 272 -1.60 24.72 -9.64
CA PRO A 272 -1.18 23.34 -9.42
C PRO A 272 0.19 23.01 -10.04
N ASN A 273 0.85 21.97 -9.54
CA ASN A 273 2.16 21.52 -10.06
C ASN A 273 2.11 21.13 -11.55
N SER A 274 1.07 20.41 -11.95
CA SER A 274 0.77 19.96 -13.32
C SER A 274 0.66 21.11 -14.32
N VAL A 275 0.22 22.29 -13.86
CA VAL A 275 0.25 23.51 -14.69
C VAL A 275 1.70 23.94 -14.92
N TYR A 276 2.52 24.05 -13.87
CA TYR A 276 3.93 24.41 -14.02
C TYR A 276 4.70 23.43 -14.91
N GLU A 277 4.34 22.15 -14.89
CA GLU A 277 4.95 21.10 -15.72
C GLU A 277 4.60 21.23 -17.20
N SER A 278 3.33 21.45 -17.51
CA SER A 278 2.83 21.51 -18.89
C SER A 278 3.02 22.88 -19.55
N TYR A 279 3.07 23.97 -18.79
CA TYR A 279 3.04 25.34 -19.32
C TYR A 279 4.18 25.66 -20.30
N PRO A 280 5.47 25.30 -20.05
CA PRO A 280 6.56 25.51 -21.00
C PRO A 280 6.33 24.87 -22.37
N LYS A 281 5.61 23.73 -22.41
CA LYS A 281 5.26 23.03 -23.66
C LYS A 281 4.18 23.79 -24.43
N LEU A 282 3.20 24.37 -23.71
CA LEU A 282 2.08 25.11 -24.29
C LEU A 282 2.47 26.53 -24.73
N VAL A 283 3.33 27.19 -23.95
CA VAL A 283 3.75 28.58 -24.15
C VAL A 283 5.28 28.67 -24.18
N PRO A 284 5.90 28.37 -25.33
CA PRO A 284 7.34 28.57 -25.51
C PRO A 284 7.73 30.04 -25.28
N SER A 285 8.90 30.28 -24.68
CA SER A 285 9.39 31.62 -24.32
C SER A 285 9.42 32.62 -25.49
N VAL A 286 9.59 32.14 -26.73
CA VAL A 286 9.55 32.96 -27.95
C VAL A 286 8.21 33.68 -28.16
N LYS A 287 7.12 33.18 -27.57
CA LYS A 287 5.78 33.79 -27.64
C LYS A 287 5.60 34.92 -26.64
N LEU A 288 6.52 35.13 -25.69
CA LEU A 288 6.41 36.13 -24.62
C LEU A 288 6.90 37.53 -25.03
N LYS A 289 6.92 37.83 -26.33
CA LYS A 289 7.37 39.15 -26.80
C LYS A 289 6.45 40.26 -26.26
N GLY A 290 7.02 41.16 -25.46
CA GLY A 290 6.29 42.28 -24.86
C GLY A 290 5.64 41.98 -23.50
N ILE A 291 5.81 40.78 -22.96
CA ILE A 291 5.36 40.40 -21.62
C ILE A 291 6.41 40.80 -20.58
N ASP A 292 5.98 41.49 -19.52
CA ASP A 292 6.82 41.86 -18.39
C ASP A 292 6.43 41.09 -17.12
N LEU A 293 7.28 40.16 -16.70
CA LEU A 293 7.11 39.37 -15.47
C LEU A 293 8.05 39.82 -14.34
N SER A 294 8.74 40.95 -14.48
CA SER A 294 9.71 41.43 -13.48
C SER A 294 9.10 41.69 -12.11
N ASN A 295 7.79 41.98 -12.05
CA ASN A 295 7.05 42.17 -10.81
C ASN A 295 6.76 40.87 -10.06
N VAL A 296 6.77 39.71 -10.73
CA VAL A 296 6.43 38.42 -10.12
C VAL A 296 7.50 38.02 -9.12
N LYS A 297 7.15 37.96 -7.84
CA LYS A 297 8.02 37.59 -6.72
C LYS A 297 7.74 36.19 -6.21
N THR A 298 6.49 35.73 -6.34
CA THR A 298 6.03 34.47 -5.76
C THR A 298 5.25 33.64 -6.75
N LEU A 299 5.63 32.37 -6.88
CA LEU A 299 4.92 31.32 -7.61
C LEU A 299 4.44 30.29 -6.59
N LEU A 300 3.17 30.36 -6.17
CA LEU A 300 2.63 29.41 -5.21
C LEU A 300 2.26 28.09 -5.93
N ASN A 301 2.88 27.00 -5.49
CA ASN A 301 2.69 25.66 -6.00
C ASN A 301 2.15 24.73 -4.90
N GLY A 302 1.07 24.01 -5.20
CA GLY A 302 0.39 23.11 -4.26
C GLY A 302 -0.74 22.35 -4.94
N SER A 303 -1.71 21.85 -4.16
CA SER A 303 -2.85 20.98 -4.60
C SER A 303 -2.52 19.55 -5.02
N GLU A 304 -1.24 19.23 -5.22
CA GLU A 304 -0.73 17.90 -5.50
C GLU A 304 0.72 17.77 -5.01
N LEU A 305 1.33 16.59 -5.17
CA LEU A 305 2.75 16.43 -4.85
C LEU A 305 3.59 17.32 -5.78
N VAL A 306 4.46 18.11 -5.19
CA VAL A 306 5.30 19.08 -5.91
C VAL A 306 6.66 18.44 -6.18
N ASN A 307 7.09 18.51 -7.44
CA ASN A 307 8.38 17.96 -7.87
C ASN A 307 9.37 19.09 -8.19
N HIS A 308 10.61 18.94 -7.75
CA HIS A 308 11.66 19.93 -8.05
C HIS A 308 11.94 20.07 -9.53
N SER A 309 11.97 18.95 -10.26
CA SER A 309 12.20 18.93 -11.70
C SER A 309 11.21 19.83 -12.44
N THR A 310 9.93 19.80 -12.06
CA THR A 310 8.88 20.68 -12.57
C THR A 310 9.21 22.16 -12.32
N MET A 311 9.49 22.54 -11.06
CA MET A 311 9.82 23.92 -10.71
C MET A 311 11.06 24.43 -11.46
N LYS A 312 12.08 23.57 -11.55
CA LYS A 312 13.34 23.88 -12.25
C LYS A 312 13.14 24.04 -13.75
N GLN A 313 12.43 23.13 -14.41
CA GLN A 313 12.14 23.22 -15.85
C GLN A 313 11.34 24.48 -16.19
N PHE A 314 10.33 24.80 -15.38
CA PHE A 314 9.56 26.04 -15.54
C PHE A 314 10.45 27.27 -15.36
N ALA A 315 11.27 27.30 -14.31
CA ALA A 315 12.20 28.40 -14.06
C ALA A 315 13.23 28.57 -15.18
N ASP A 316 13.82 27.48 -15.66
CA ASP A 316 14.80 27.49 -16.74
C ASP A 316 14.17 27.99 -18.06
N ALA A 317 12.93 27.58 -18.37
CA ALA A 317 12.22 28.00 -19.57
C ALA A 317 11.92 29.52 -19.63
N TYR A 318 11.75 30.16 -18.47
CA TYR A 318 11.36 31.57 -18.36
C TYR A 318 12.40 32.44 -17.64
N LYS A 319 13.64 31.96 -17.53
CA LYS A 319 14.73 32.64 -16.82
C LYS A 319 15.00 34.06 -17.32
N GLU A 320 14.90 34.28 -18.63
CA GLU A 320 15.10 35.60 -19.26
C GLU A 320 14.02 36.62 -18.87
N PHE A 321 12.87 36.17 -18.39
CA PHE A 321 11.77 37.01 -17.88
C PHE A 321 11.85 37.20 -16.35
N GLY A 322 12.98 36.82 -15.75
CA GLY A 322 13.23 36.97 -14.31
C GLY A 322 12.59 35.89 -13.45
N ILE A 323 12.07 34.80 -14.02
CA ILE A 323 11.58 33.67 -13.24
C ILE A 323 12.76 32.82 -12.76
N THR A 324 12.77 32.46 -11.48
CA THR A 324 13.84 31.69 -10.85
C THR A 324 13.23 30.69 -9.86
N VAL A 325 13.91 29.57 -9.62
CA VAL A 325 13.38 28.48 -8.78
C VAL A 325 13.12 28.91 -7.33
N ASN A 326 13.87 29.87 -6.81
CA ASN A 326 13.68 30.43 -5.46
C ASN A 326 12.43 31.33 -5.33
N LYS A 327 11.75 31.68 -6.43
CA LYS A 327 10.46 32.38 -6.37
C LYS A 327 9.31 31.45 -6.03
N PHE A 328 9.51 30.14 -6.04
CA PHE A 328 8.47 29.19 -5.68
C PHE A 328 8.20 29.21 -4.17
N ILE A 329 6.93 29.15 -3.81
CA ILE A 329 6.45 28.81 -2.47
C ILE A 329 5.67 27.51 -2.60
N VAL A 330 6.09 26.49 -1.86
CA VAL A 330 5.45 25.18 -1.80
C VAL A 330 4.57 25.14 -0.56
N GLY A 331 3.34 24.68 -0.72
CA GLY A 331 2.41 24.53 0.40
C GLY A 331 1.60 23.25 0.32
N TYR A 332 1.30 22.69 1.49
CA TYR A 332 0.39 21.55 1.65
C TYR A 332 -0.84 21.93 2.46
N GLY A 333 -2.00 21.41 2.05
CA GLY A 333 -3.24 21.50 2.80
C GLY A 333 -4.43 20.90 2.03
N LEU A 334 -5.60 20.98 2.64
CA LEU A 334 -6.83 20.30 2.23
C LEU A 334 -8.07 21.14 2.56
N ALA A 335 -9.23 20.75 2.05
CA ALA A 335 -10.49 21.44 2.32
C ALA A 335 -10.83 21.43 3.82
N GLU A 336 -10.56 20.32 4.50
CA GLU A 336 -10.75 20.11 5.93
C GLU A 336 -9.88 21.01 6.81
N ALA A 337 -8.83 21.63 6.25
CA ALA A 337 -8.00 22.63 6.92
C ALA A 337 -8.18 24.05 6.34
N THR A 338 -9.31 24.28 5.66
CA THR A 338 -9.64 25.57 5.04
C THR A 338 -8.62 26.01 3.99
N CYS A 339 -7.89 25.07 3.36
CA CYS A 339 -6.88 25.23 2.30
C CYS A 339 -5.42 24.99 2.73
N GLY A 340 -4.90 25.63 3.77
CA GLY A 340 -3.45 25.60 4.08
C GLY A 340 -3.13 25.04 5.46
N ILE A 341 -2.17 24.11 5.51
CA ILE A 341 -1.58 23.57 6.75
C ILE A 341 -0.12 24.00 6.88
N THR A 342 0.63 23.92 5.79
CA THR A 342 2.07 24.22 5.73
C THR A 342 2.37 25.23 4.64
N THR A 343 3.48 25.94 4.81
CA THR A 343 4.02 26.85 3.81
C THR A 343 5.51 27.06 4.05
N ASN A 344 6.25 27.46 3.01
CA ASN A 344 7.58 28.04 3.15
C ASN A 344 7.58 29.51 2.73
N THR A 345 8.59 30.28 3.15
CA THR A 345 8.73 31.68 2.71
C THR A 345 9.21 31.78 1.27
N TYR A 346 10.21 30.97 0.91
CA TYR A 346 10.74 30.78 -0.44
C TYR A 346 11.39 29.41 -0.51
N TYR A 347 11.38 28.79 -1.69
CA TYR A 347 12.10 27.55 -1.93
C TYR A 347 13.63 27.77 -1.90
N SER A 348 14.35 26.91 -1.17
CA SER A 348 15.80 26.78 -1.21
C SER A 348 16.20 25.36 -1.58
N GLU A 349 17.39 25.17 -2.16
CA GLU A 349 17.84 23.83 -2.56
C GLU A 349 18.02 22.86 -1.38
N ASP A 350 18.25 23.40 -0.17
CA ASP A 350 18.30 22.63 1.08
C ASP A 350 16.94 22.03 1.50
N GLU A 351 15.85 22.38 0.82
CA GLU A 351 14.52 21.79 1.02
C GLU A 351 14.38 20.42 0.34
N ARG A 352 15.40 19.98 -0.44
CA ARG A 352 15.49 18.64 -1.02
C ARG A 352 16.34 17.73 -0.16
N ILE A 353 15.83 16.52 0.05
CA ILE A 353 16.59 15.47 0.73
C ILE A 353 16.56 14.19 -0.10
N GLU A 354 17.71 13.52 -0.16
CA GLU A 354 17.83 12.18 -0.70
C GLU A 354 17.65 11.19 0.45
N ILE A 355 16.80 10.21 0.24
CA ILE A 355 16.49 9.15 1.20
C ILE A 355 16.96 7.82 0.63
N ASP A 356 17.51 6.98 1.50
CA ASP A 356 17.79 5.59 1.17
C ASP A 356 16.48 4.88 0.86
N PHE A 357 16.32 4.49 -0.40
CA PHE A 357 15.05 3.98 -0.90
C PHE A 357 14.71 2.62 -0.28
N ASP A 358 15.71 1.78 0.00
CA ASP A 358 15.50 0.44 0.54
C ASP A 358 15.04 0.53 2.01
N GLU A 359 15.63 1.44 2.81
CA GLU A 359 15.18 1.74 4.18
C GLU A 359 13.79 2.38 4.21
N TYR A 360 13.51 3.24 3.24
CA TYR A 360 12.18 3.85 3.08
C TYR A 360 11.09 2.81 2.77
N GLN A 361 11.36 1.84 1.89
CA GLN A 361 10.45 0.70 1.66
C GLN A 361 10.28 -0.18 2.91
N ALA A 362 11.29 -0.22 3.80
CA ALA A 362 11.20 -0.88 5.10
C ALA A 362 10.47 -0.05 6.20
N GLY A 363 9.97 1.15 5.87
CA GLY A 363 9.22 2.00 6.78
C GLY A 363 10.08 2.88 7.70
N LYS A 364 11.31 3.22 7.28
CA LYS A 364 12.25 4.10 8.00
C LYS A 364 12.66 5.30 7.14
N TRP A 365 12.91 6.46 7.76
CA TRP A 365 13.35 7.65 7.05
C TRP A 365 14.84 7.91 7.25
N VAL A 366 15.68 7.35 6.36
CA VAL A 366 17.14 7.43 6.47
C VAL A 366 17.71 8.29 5.34
N LEU A 367 18.47 9.33 5.68
CA LEU A 367 19.16 10.17 4.69
C LEU A 367 20.17 9.32 3.90
N ALA A 368 20.16 9.47 2.58
CA ALA A 368 21.11 8.78 1.72
C ALA A 368 22.54 9.28 1.95
N SER A 369 23.49 8.36 2.00
CA SER A 369 24.92 8.65 2.06
C SER A 369 25.54 8.61 0.65
N GLU A 370 26.84 8.92 0.54
CA GLU A 370 27.58 8.74 -0.72
C GLU A 370 27.61 7.28 -1.20
N ASN A 371 27.50 6.32 -0.27
CA ASN A 371 27.57 4.89 -0.57
C ASN A 371 26.18 4.23 -0.73
N THR A 372 25.10 4.99 -0.56
CA THR A 372 23.74 4.46 -0.71
C THR A 372 23.47 4.10 -2.18
N GLY A 373 23.18 2.83 -2.43
CA GLY A 373 22.96 2.29 -3.78
C GLY A 373 21.67 2.79 -4.42
N ASN A 374 20.54 2.66 -3.72
CA ASN A 374 19.22 3.08 -4.19
C ASN A 374 18.74 4.32 -3.43
N LYS A 375 18.37 5.37 -4.15
CA LYS A 375 17.91 6.63 -3.57
C LYS A 375 16.55 7.03 -4.12
N ILE A 376 15.81 7.80 -3.33
CA ILE A 376 14.61 8.53 -3.75
C ILE A 376 14.67 9.95 -3.19
N GLN A 377 14.19 10.92 -3.96
CA GLN A 377 14.23 12.33 -3.57
C GLN A 377 12.87 12.80 -3.06
N PHE A 378 12.88 13.51 -1.94
CA PHE A 378 11.71 14.20 -1.40
C PHE A 378 11.93 15.70 -1.34
N LEU A 379 10.85 16.43 -1.60
CA LEU A 379 10.79 17.88 -1.52
C LEU A 379 9.99 18.29 -0.28
N SER A 380 10.51 19.23 0.51
CA SER A 380 9.73 19.76 1.63
C SER A 380 8.47 20.48 1.13
N ASN A 381 7.36 20.25 1.84
CA ASN A 381 6.12 21.00 1.72
C ASN A 381 6.07 22.24 2.63
N GLY A 382 7.22 22.63 3.20
CA GLY A 382 7.37 23.77 4.10
C GLY A 382 7.23 23.38 5.57
N GLU A 383 7.03 24.40 6.41
CA GLU A 383 6.81 24.27 7.85
C GLU A 383 5.33 24.45 8.18
N ALA A 384 4.90 24.00 9.34
CA ALA A 384 3.55 24.28 9.82
C ALA A 384 3.31 25.80 9.82
N ILE A 385 2.18 26.24 9.25
CA ILE A 385 1.74 27.62 9.37
C ILE A 385 1.62 27.95 10.87
N ASN A 386 2.00 29.16 11.27
CA ASN A 386 1.98 29.58 12.66
C ASN A 386 0.67 29.18 13.35
N HIS A 387 0.77 28.60 14.56
CA HIS A 387 -0.35 28.13 15.38
C HIS A 387 -1.12 26.92 14.85
N ILE A 388 -0.66 26.28 13.78
CA ILE A 388 -1.05 24.92 13.42
C ILE A 388 -0.02 23.96 14.04
N VAL A 389 -0.52 22.99 14.80
CA VAL A 389 0.28 21.87 15.32
C VAL A 389 0.11 20.71 14.35
N ILE A 390 1.23 20.14 13.90
CA ILE A 390 1.25 18.94 13.07
C ILE A 390 2.03 17.87 13.82
N LYS A 391 1.50 16.65 13.78
CA LYS A 391 2.08 15.47 14.42
C LYS A 391 2.08 14.31 13.42
N VAL A 392 3.12 13.49 13.47
CA VAL A 392 3.18 12.24 12.71
C VAL A 392 2.67 11.14 13.64
N VAL A 393 1.64 10.41 13.22
CA VAL A 393 0.95 9.44 14.07
C VAL A 393 0.84 8.11 13.34
N ASN A 394 1.13 7.01 14.01
CA ASN A 394 0.96 5.69 13.43
C ASN A 394 -0.54 5.42 13.23
N PRO A 395 -1.02 5.16 11.99
CA PRO A 395 -2.46 5.07 11.71
C PRO A 395 -3.13 3.84 12.35
N THR A 396 -2.35 2.84 12.79
CA THR A 396 -2.81 1.61 13.42
C THR A 396 -2.81 1.72 14.94
N THR A 397 -1.70 2.14 15.55
CA THR A 397 -1.59 2.24 17.02
C THR A 397 -2.20 3.53 17.57
N LEU A 398 -2.36 4.56 16.73
CA LEU A 398 -2.83 5.90 17.10
C LEU A 398 -1.89 6.61 18.10
N GLU A 399 -0.61 6.26 18.08
CA GLU A 399 0.45 6.89 18.88
C GLU A 399 1.36 7.76 18.00
N GLU A 400 1.95 8.81 18.58
CA GLU A 400 2.91 9.69 17.89
C GLU A 400 4.13 8.86 17.45
N CYS A 401 4.53 8.99 16.18
CA CYS A 401 5.70 8.32 15.63
C CYS A 401 7.00 8.90 16.20
N ALA A 402 8.07 8.10 16.18
CA ALA A 402 9.42 8.59 16.47
C ALA A 402 9.91 9.58 15.38
N GLU A 403 10.98 10.33 15.67
CA GLU A 403 11.47 11.42 14.78
C GLU A 403 11.82 10.96 13.36
N ASP A 404 12.27 9.72 13.18
CA ASP A 404 12.71 9.16 11.89
C ASP A 404 11.72 8.13 11.30
N GLU A 405 10.47 8.16 11.78
CA GLU A 405 9.39 7.34 11.25
C GLU A 405 8.36 8.21 10.53
N PHE A 406 7.95 7.78 9.34
CA PHE A 406 6.81 8.39 8.66
C PHE A 406 5.51 7.71 9.07
N GLY A 407 4.42 8.48 9.08
CA GLY A 407 3.09 8.05 9.52
C GLY A 407 2.02 9.00 9.02
N GLU A 408 0.81 8.89 9.56
CA GLU A 408 -0.29 9.79 9.21
C GLU A 408 -0.03 11.19 9.76
N LEU A 409 -0.16 12.21 8.93
CA LEU A 409 -0.10 13.61 9.38
C LEU A 409 -1.41 13.98 10.07
N TRP A 410 -1.32 14.35 11.34
CA TRP A 410 -2.44 14.84 12.13
C TRP A 410 -2.25 16.33 12.38
N ALA A 411 -3.28 17.12 12.11
CA ALA A 411 -3.23 18.58 12.22
C ALA A 411 -4.25 19.11 13.23
N GLN A 412 -3.84 20.09 14.04
CA GLN A 412 -4.70 20.79 14.97
C GLN A 412 -4.43 22.29 14.85
N GLY A 413 -5.49 23.11 14.76
CA GLY A 413 -5.32 24.54 14.62
C GLY A 413 -6.63 25.28 14.37
N PRO A 414 -6.60 26.62 14.36
CA PRO A 414 -7.80 27.44 14.22
C PRO A 414 -8.40 27.42 12.80
N SER A 415 -7.63 27.01 11.79
CA SER A 415 -8.10 26.85 10.40
C SER A 415 -8.73 25.47 10.13
N ILE A 416 -8.70 24.54 11.08
CA ILE A 416 -9.32 23.22 10.93
C ILE A 416 -10.86 23.37 10.94
N ALA A 417 -11.50 22.86 9.89
CA ALA A 417 -12.93 22.98 9.65
C ALA A 417 -13.78 22.28 10.73
N GLN A 418 -15.08 22.59 10.77
CA GLN A 418 -15.99 22.14 11.84
C GLN A 418 -16.44 20.67 11.71
N GLY A 419 -16.09 20.01 10.60
CA GLY A 419 -16.51 18.65 10.29
C GLY A 419 -17.17 18.49 8.93
N TYR A 420 -17.81 17.35 8.73
CA TYR A 420 -18.59 17.06 7.53
C TYR A 420 -20.09 17.29 7.76
N TYR A 421 -20.74 17.96 6.82
CA TYR A 421 -22.15 18.32 6.86
C TYR A 421 -23.03 17.06 6.92
N LYS A 422 -23.84 16.95 7.98
CA LYS A 422 -24.73 15.81 8.26
C LYS A 422 -24.06 14.43 8.21
N ASN A 423 -22.76 14.36 8.51
CA ASN A 423 -22.02 13.10 8.56
C ASN A 423 -21.20 13.00 9.84
N GLU A 424 -21.89 12.72 10.96
CA GLU A 424 -21.28 12.66 12.29
C GLU A 424 -20.24 11.54 12.42
N ILE A 425 -20.46 10.40 11.76
CA ILE A 425 -19.55 9.26 11.78
C ILE A 425 -18.21 9.66 11.16
N ALA A 426 -18.22 10.14 9.91
CA ALA A 426 -17.00 10.59 9.25
C ALA A 426 -16.38 11.80 9.97
N THR A 427 -17.19 12.68 10.57
CA THR A 427 -16.68 13.79 11.36
C THR A 427 -15.93 13.31 12.59
N ASN A 428 -16.47 12.32 13.33
CA ASN A 428 -15.80 11.77 14.49
C ASN A 428 -14.50 11.04 14.11
N GLU A 429 -14.51 10.28 13.03
CA GLU A 429 -13.34 9.57 12.52
C GLU A 429 -12.23 10.52 12.05
N THR A 430 -12.60 11.62 11.39
CA THR A 430 -11.63 12.52 10.72
C THR A 430 -11.23 13.71 11.58
N PHE A 431 -12.14 14.39 12.27
CA PHE A 431 -11.88 15.66 12.97
C PHE A 431 -11.74 15.54 14.49
N ASN A 432 -12.19 14.43 15.09
CA ASN A 432 -12.24 14.26 16.54
C ASN A 432 -11.19 13.28 17.08
N ALA A 433 -10.07 13.12 16.36
CA ALA A 433 -8.98 12.25 16.80
C ALA A 433 -8.27 12.85 18.02
N LYS A 434 -7.86 12.00 18.95
CA LYS A 434 -7.20 12.41 20.20
C LYS A 434 -5.81 11.81 20.29
N LEU A 435 -4.83 12.65 20.56
CA LEU A 435 -3.43 12.24 20.72
C LEU A 435 -2.99 12.44 22.17
N LYS A 436 -2.41 11.39 22.76
CA LYS A 436 -1.95 11.41 24.16
C LYS A 436 -0.92 12.52 24.36
N GLY A 437 -1.08 13.31 25.43
CA GLY A 437 -0.18 14.43 25.75
C GLY A 437 -0.58 15.77 25.11
N TYR A 438 -1.60 15.79 24.25
CA TYR A 438 -2.15 17.01 23.65
C TYR A 438 -3.60 17.24 24.09
N ASN A 439 -3.97 18.51 24.19
CA ASN A 439 -5.35 18.91 24.49
C ASN A 439 -6.12 19.16 23.19
N GLY A 440 -7.41 18.84 23.18
CA GLY A 440 -8.29 19.06 22.02
C GLY A 440 -8.22 17.96 20.97
N ASN A 441 -8.87 18.22 19.84
CA ASN A 441 -9.02 17.26 18.75
C ASN A 441 -8.06 17.56 17.60
N PHE A 442 -7.64 16.51 16.90
CA PHE A 442 -6.83 16.56 15.68
C PHE A 442 -7.66 16.14 14.47
N LEU A 443 -7.40 16.80 13.35
CA LEU A 443 -7.74 16.38 12.00
C LEU A 443 -6.76 15.28 11.56
N ARG A 444 -7.29 14.11 11.22
CA ARG A 444 -6.60 13.05 10.49
C ARG A 444 -6.62 13.39 9.00
N THR A 445 -5.48 13.74 8.41
CA THR A 445 -5.48 14.18 7.01
C THR A 445 -5.63 13.02 6.03
N GLY A 446 -5.33 11.79 6.46
CA GLY A 446 -5.22 10.62 5.59
C GLY A 446 -3.98 10.62 4.70
N ASP A 447 -3.10 11.61 4.85
CA ASP A 447 -1.85 11.74 4.12
C ASP A 447 -0.68 11.22 4.98
N LEU A 448 0.22 10.46 4.37
CA LEU A 448 1.44 9.95 4.98
C LEU A 448 2.58 10.96 4.81
N GLY A 449 3.41 11.09 5.84
CA GLY A 449 4.59 11.94 5.79
C GLY A 449 5.41 11.89 7.06
N ILE A 450 6.44 12.74 7.09
CA ILE A 450 7.35 12.91 8.23
C ILE A 450 7.63 14.39 8.50
N ILE A 451 8.04 14.70 9.72
CA ILE A 451 8.56 16.01 10.11
C ILE A 451 10.05 15.87 10.41
N LYS A 452 10.92 16.51 9.62
CA LYS A 452 12.36 16.56 9.87
C LYS A 452 12.86 17.99 9.89
N ASN A 453 13.59 18.41 10.91
CA ASN A 453 14.05 19.80 11.06
C ASN A 453 12.92 20.84 10.93
N LYS A 454 11.74 20.53 11.47
CA LYS A 454 10.47 21.30 11.34
C LYS A 454 9.85 21.33 9.95
N LYS A 455 10.52 20.79 8.94
CA LYS A 455 10.02 20.65 7.57
C LYS A 455 9.14 19.42 7.45
N ILE A 456 8.02 19.57 6.75
CA ILE A 456 7.10 18.48 6.46
C ILE A 456 7.47 17.90 5.09
N TYR A 457 7.50 16.58 5.00
CA TYR A 457 7.66 15.85 3.74
C TYR A 457 6.47 14.90 3.59
N VAL A 458 5.58 15.20 2.64
CA VAL A 458 4.42 14.36 2.33
C VAL A 458 4.85 13.29 1.32
N THR A 459 4.58 12.03 1.63
CA THR A 459 4.99 10.88 0.80
C THR A 459 3.84 10.32 -0.04
N GLY A 460 2.61 10.34 0.48
CA GLY A 460 1.46 9.82 -0.25
C GLY A 460 0.19 9.78 0.59
N ARG A 461 -0.82 8.99 0.17
CA ARG A 461 -2.09 8.83 0.89
C ARG A 461 -2.27 7.41 1.41
N ILE A 462 -2.79 7.28 2.63
CA ILE A 462 -3.07 5.97 3.25
C ILE A 462 -4.01 5.14 2.38
N LYS A 463 -5.04 5.76 1.79
CA LYS A 463 -6.02 5.06 0.95
C LYS A 463 -5.50 4.67 -0.44
N GLU A 464 -4.38 5.25 -0.86
CA GLU A 464 -3.73 4.93 -2.14
C GLU A 464 -2.58 3.94 -1.95
N LEU A 465 -2.25 3.57 -0.70
CA LEU A 465 -1.24 2.58 -0.38
C LEU A 465 -1.62 1.24 -1.00
N ILE A 466 -0.77 0.73 -1.87
CA ILE A 466 -0.91 -0.58 -2.51
C ILE A 466 -0.28 -1.59 -1.56
N ILE A 467 -1.01 -2.65 -1.21
CA ILE A 467 -0.50 -3.69 -0.30
C ILE A 467 -0.50 -5.03 -1.03
N ILE A 468 0.65 -5.39 -1.63
CA ILE A 468 0.78 -6.63 -2.38
C ILE A 468 1.78 -7.54 -1.69
N ASN A 469 1.34 -8.76 -1.35
CA ASN A 469 2.16 -9.76 -0.65
C ASN A 469 2.77 -9.25 0.67
N GLY A 470 2.12 -8.30 1.34
CA GLY A 470 2.59 -7.69 2.58
C GLY A 470 3.62 -6.55 2.39
N VAL A 471 3.91 -6.17 1.14
CA VAL A 471 4.74 -5.00 0.82
C VAL A 471 3.83 -3.79 0.63
N ASN A 472 4.12 -2.72 1.36
CA ASN A 472 3.42 -1.44 1.30
C ASN A 472 4.09 -0.54 0.26
N ILE A 473 3.40 -0.26 -0.84
CA ILE A 473 3.95 0.49 -1.97
C ILE A 473 3.09 1.73 -2.22
N LEU A 474 3.71 2.91 -2.28
CA LEU A 474 3.01 4.11 -2.71
C LEU A 474 3.05 4.23 -4.24
N PRO A 475 1.90 4.46 -4.90
CA PRO A 475 1.82 4.56 -6.37
C PRO A 475 2.78 5.58 -6.98
N ASN A 476 3.03 6.69 -6.28
CA ASN A 476 3.90 7.76 -6.77
C ASN A 476 5.37 7.34 -6.80
N ASP A 477 5.80 6.47 -5.88
CA ASP A 477 7.18 5.97 -5.85
C ASP A 477 7.44 5.13 -7.10
N ILE A 478 6.47 4.31 -7.52
CA ILE A 478 6.52 3.56 -8.79
C ILE A 478 6.68 4.53 -9.96
N ALA A 479 5.83 5.56 -10.03
CA ALA A 479 5.91 6.54 -11.11
C ALA A 479 7.26 7.27 -11.16
N ILE A 480 7.83 7.65 -10.01
CA ILE A 480 9.16 8.27 -9.92
C ILE A 480 10.23 7.32 -10.46
N LYS A 481 10.27 6.07 -10.00
CA LYS A 481 11.27 5.10 -10.45
C LYS A 481 11.16 4.76 -11.93
N LEU A 482 9.95 4.63 -12.46
CA LEU A 482 9.74 4.40 -13.88
C LEU A 482 10.24 5.58 -14.73
N LYS A 483 10.01 6.83 -14.29
CA LYS A 483 10.51 8.03 -14.97
C LYS A 483 12.03 8.17 -14.93
N GLU A 484 12.66 7.70 -13.86
CA GLU A 484 14.13 7.70 -13.71
C GLU A 484 14.80 6.67 -14.63
N GLU A 485 14.24 5.47 -14.73
CA GLU A 485 14.88 4.31 -15.38
C GLU A 485 14.47 4.13 -16.85
N ILE A 486 13.34 4.70 -17.26
CA ILE A 486 12.76 4.49 -18.60
C ILE A 486 12.60 5.84 -19.31
N SER A 487 13.50 6.12 -20.25
CA SER A 487 13.57 7.39 -20.97
C SER A 487 12.28 7.73 -21.74
N GLU A 488 11.57 6.72 -22.24
CA GLU A 488 10.28 6.86 -22.93
C GLU A 488 9.16 7.37 -22.02
N LEU A 489 9.25 7.09 -20.71
CA LEU A 489 8.24 7.45 -19.71
C LEU A 489 8.57 8.74 -18.96
N LYS A 490 9.74 9.35 -19.22
CA LYS A 490 10.24 10.51 -18.48
C LYS A 490 9.23 11.65 -18.34
N ASP A 491 8.47 11.91 -19.40
CA ASP A 491 7.45 12.96 -19.47
C ASP A 491 6.01 12.43 -19.40
N SER A 492 5.83 11.13 -19.13
CA SER A 492 4.52 10.47 -19.10
C SER A 492 3.80 10.68 -17.79
N ASP A 493 2.47 10.80 -17.85
CA ASP A 493 1.64 10.58 -16.67
C ASP A 493 1.50 9.08 -16.40
N ILE A 494 1.77 8.63 -15.18
CA ILE A 494 1.77 7.21 -14.81
C ILE A 494 0.88 7.01 -13.60
N ILE A 495 -0.05 6.06 -13.68
CA ILE A 495 -0.81 5.62 -12.51
C ILE A 495 -0.50 4.16 -12.18
N ALA A 496 -0.44 3.87 -10.89
CA ALA A 496 -0.38 2.52 -10.36
C ALA A 496 -1.53 2.33 -9.38
N PHE A 497 -2.25 1.21 -9.46
CA PHE A 497 -3.36 0.92 -8.57
C PHE A 497 -3.58 -0.59 -8.38
N PRO A 498 -4.14 -1.01 -7.23
CA PRO A 498 -4.51 -2.39 -7.03
C PRO A 498 -5.88 -2.67 -7.67
N VAL A 499 -5.99 -3.79 -8.35
CA VAL A 499 -7.27 -4.40 -8.70
C VAL A 499 -7.43 -5.65 -7.86
N ILE A 500 -8.57 -5.76 -7.19
CA ILE A 500 -8.97 -7.00 -6.53
C ILE A 500 -9.69 -7.82 -7.59
N ASN A 501 -9.06 -8.90 -8.02
CA ASN A 501 -9.70 -9.94 -8.82
C ASN A 501 -9.70 -11.23 -7.99
N GLU A 502 -10.85 -11.90 -7.89
CA GLU A 502 -11.02 -13.22 -7.25
C GLU A 502 -10.06 -13.49 -6.06
N TYR A 503 -10.13 -12.59 -5.06
CA TYR A 503 -9.48 -12.66 -3.74
C TYR A 503 -7.97 -12.34 -3.66
N LYS A 504 -7.37 -11.75 -4.69
CA LYS A 504 -6.00 -11.19 -4.63
C LYS A 504 -5.91 -9.76 -5.15
N GLU A 505 -5.10 -8.95 -4.46
CA GLU A 505 -4.69 -7.63 -4.96
C GLU A 505 -3.60 -7.80 -6.03
N ARG A 506 -3.87 -7.24 -7.21
CA ARG A 506 -2.99 -7.26 -8.38
C ARG A 506 -2.58 -5.84 -8.74
N LEU A 507 -1.28 -5.61 -8.97
CA LEU A 507 -0.77 -4.29 -9.37
C LEU A 507 -1.04 -4.05 -10.86
N ILE A 508 -1.76 -2.97 -11.17
CA ILE A 508 -1.93 -2.48 -12.54
C ILE A 508 -1.12 -1.19 -12.69
N ILE A 509 -0.39 -1.06 -13.80
CA ILE A 509 0.35 0.15 -14.14
C ILE A 509 -0.12 0.65 -15.50
N ILE A 510 -0.58 1.90 -15.55
CA ILE A 510 -1.05 2.54 -16.77
C ILE A 510 -0.29 3.85 -17.02
N PRO A 511 0.71 3.85 -17.91
CA PRO A 511 1.33 5.08 -18.39
C PRO A 511 0.61 5.66 -19.62
N GLU A 512 0.53 6.99 -19.67
CA GLU A 512 0.22 7.75 -20.87
C GLU A 512 1.43 7.82 -21.80
N ILE A 513 1.25 7.47 -23.07
CA ILE A 513 2.34 7.48 -24.05
C ILE A 513 2.05 8.48 -25.18
N PRO A 514 3.03 9.34 -25.54
CA PRO A 514 2.95 10.20 -26.71
C PRO A 514 2.77 9.43 -28.02
N GLU A 515 1.96 9.97 -28.93
CA GLU A 515 1.65 9.37 -30.24
C GLU A 515 2.90 9.01 -31.08
N LYS A 516 4.00 9.77 -30.91
CA LYS A 516 5.28 9.49 -31.57
C LYS A 516 5.95 8.21 -31.06
N ILE A 517 5.78 7.87 -29.77
CA ILE A 517 6.33 6.66 -29.16
C ILE A 517 5.42 5.49 -29.49
N VAL A 518 4.10 5.71 -29.49
CA VAL A 518 3.11 4.75 -30.00
C VAL A 518 3.48 4.28 -31.42
N LYS A 519 3.79 5.22 -32.33
CA LYS A 519 4.12 4.90 -33.75
C LYS A 519 5.51 4.31 -34.03
N VAL A 520 6.47 4.48 -33.12
CA VAL A 520 7.90 4.17 -33.39
C VAL A 520 8.48 3.17 -32.39
N GLY A 521 7.86 3.04 -31.21
CA GLY A 521 8.35 2.23 -30.10
C GLY A 521 7.71 0.85 -30.04
N ASN A 522 8.48 -0.15 -29.63
CA ASN A 522 7.95 -1.46 -29.27
C ASN A 522 7.35 -1.38 -27.86
N LEU A 523 6.05 -1.07 -27.76
CA LEU A 523 5.37 -0.93 -26.47
C LEU A 523 5.44 -2.19 -25.59
N ASN A 524 5.59 -3.39 -26.19
CA ASN A 524 5.82 -4.62 -25.43
C ASN A 524 7.19 -4.63 -24.73
N GLU A 525 8.22 -4.11 -25.40
CA GLU A 525 9.55 -3.95 -24.80
C GLU A 525 9.51 -2.92 -23.65
N VAL A 526 8.76 -1.83 -23.83
CA VAL A 526 8.54 -0.83 -22.78
C VAL A 526 7.79 -1.45 -21.60
N ALA A 527 6.77 -2.28 -21.84
CA ALA A 527 6.06 -3.01 -20.77
C ALA A 527 6.98 -3.97 -20.01
N GLY A 528 7.82 -4.74 -20.72
CA GLY A 528 8.80 -5.63 -20.09
C GLY A 528 9.82 -4.88 -19.22
N ARG A 529 10.28 -3.70 -19.67
CA ARG A 529 11.15 -2.81 -18.88
C ARG A 529 10.43 -2.21 -17.67
N ILE A 530 9.15 -1.83 -17.80
CA ILE A 530 8.31 -1.40 -16.67
C ILE A 530 8.24 -2.52 -15.63
N SER A 531 7.86 -3.73 -16.03
CA SER A 531 7.77 -4.88 -15.13
C SER A 531 9.10 -5.15 -14.44
N SER A 532 10.21 -5.19 -15.18
CA SER A 532 11.56 -5.41 -14.64
C SER A 532 11.97 -4.33 -13.63
N CYS A 533 11.67 -3.06 -13.92
CA CYS A 533 11.94 -1.94 -13.03
C CYS A 533 11.15 -2.08 -11.72
N VAL A 534 9.86 -2.39 -11.81
CA VAL A 534 8.98 -2.51 -10.65
C VAL A 534 9.39 -3.70 -9.78
N SER A 535 9.68 -4.85 -10.37
CA SER A 535 10.18 -6.03 -9.66
C SER A 535 11.50 -5.75 -8.95
N LYS A 536 12.43 -5.04 -9.61
CA LYS A 536 13.74 -4.68 -9.04
C LYS A 536 13.62 -3.81 -7.79
N TYR A 537 12.79 -2.77 -7.82
CA TYR A 537 12.74 -1.76 -6.77
C TYR A 537 11.68 -2.05 -5.70
N PHE A 538 10.54 -2.63 -6.06
CA PHE A 538 9.39 -2.81 -5.15
C PHE A 538 9.14 -4.27 -4.77
N GLN A 539 9.95 -5.21 -5.26
CA GLN A 539 9.83 -6.65 -5.00
C GLN A 539 8.45 -7.23 -5.35
N VAL A 540 7.74 -6.59 -6.28
CA VAL A 540 6.42 -6.96 -6.80
C VAL A 540 6.44 -6.83 -8.32
N SER A 541 5.80 -7.76 -9.03
CA SER A 541 5.59 -7.66 -10.47
C SER A 541 4.20 -7.08 -10.76
N PRO A 542 4.06 -6.15 -11.72
CA PRO A 542 2.75 -5.72 -12.18
C PRO A 542 2.04 -6.88 -12.86
N TYR A 543 0.77 -7.08 -12.52
CA TYR A 543 -0.11 -8.04 -13.18
C TYR A 543 -0.47 -7.61 -14.61
N HIS A 544 -0.60 -6.29 -14.82
CA HIS A 544 -0.85 -5.76 -16.14
C HIS A 544 -0.22 -4.38 -16.30
N VAL A 545 0.45 -4.21 -17.44
CA VAL A 545 0.97 -2.92 -17.91
C VAL A 545 0.20 -2.54 -19.16
N GLY A 546 -0.75 -1.62 -19.03
CA GLY A 546 -1.58 -1.17 -20.15
C GLY A 546 -1.23 0.25 -20.54
N PHE A 547 -1.11 0.54 -21.83
CA PHE A 547 -0.82 1.90 -22.29
C PHE A 547 -2.08 2.63 -22.68
N ILE A 548 -2.09 3.95 -22.51
CA ILE A 548 -3.12 4.81 -23.11
C ILE A 548 -2.46 5.96 -23.85
N ARG A 549 -3.22 6.62 -24.74
CA ARG A 549 -2.73 7.80 -25.44
C ARG A 549 -2.62 8.98 -24.48
N GLU A 550 -1.59 9.80 -24.68
CA GLU A 550 -1.37 11.05 -23.93
C GLU A 550 -2.65 11.91 -23.86
N GLY A 551 -2.98 12.39 -22.66
CA GLY A 551 -4.14 13.23 -22.39
C GLY A 551 -5.48 12.49 -22.20
N THR A 552 -5.49 11.15 -22.14
CA THR A 552 -6.74 10.36 -22.04
C THR A 552 -7.05 9.82 -20.64
N LEU A 553 -6.13 9.94 -19.67
CA LEU A 553 -6.39 9.50 -18.30
C LEU A 553 -7.58 10.27 -17.70
N PRO A 554 -8.48 9.57 -16.98
CA PRO A 554 -9.54 10.21 -16.22
C PRO A 554 -9.02 11.26 -15.26
N ARG A 555 -9.46 12.51 -15.45
CA ARG A 555 -9.16 13.64 -14.57
C ARG A 555 -10.43 14.07 -13.83
N SER A 556 -10.23 14.66 -12.66
CA SER A 556 -11.27 15.35 -11.90
C SER A 556 -11.53 16.74 -12.48
N ASP A 557 -12.57 17.43 -11.99
CA ASP A 557 -13.00 18.74 -12.53
C ASP A 557 -11.92 19.83 -12.45
N ASN A 558 -10.87 19.64 -11.65
CA ASN A 558 -9.71 20.53 -11.55
C ASN A 558 -8.48 20.05 -12.35
N GLY A 559 -8.62 19.02 -13.19
CA GLY A 559 -7.55 18.51 -14.05
C GLY A 559 -6.61 17.48 -13.41
N LYS A 560 -6.79 17.15 -12.12
CA LYS A 560 -5.97 16.13 -11.44
C LYS A 560 -6.36 14.72 -11.87
N ILE A 561 -5.36 13.89 -12.17
CA ILE A 561 -5.56 12.46 -12.48
C ILE A 561 -6.25 11.76 -11.31
N SER A 562 -7.29 10.97 -11.62
CA SER A 562 -8.05 10.23 -10.63
C SER A 562 -7.72 8.74 -10.70
N ILE A 563 -6.78 8.29 -9.87
CA ILE A 563 -6.37 6.88 -9.77
C ILE A 563 -7.58 5.97 -9.55
N MET A 564 -8.47 6.33 -8.62
CA MET A 564 -9.67 5.54 -8.31
C MET A 564 -10.65 5.44 -9.48
N LYS A 565 -10.87 6.53 -10.22
CA LYS A 565 -11.75 6.51 -11.39
C LYS A 565 -11.14 5.68 -12.52
N SER A 566 -9.83 5.81 -12.73
CA SER A 566 -9.10 4.96 -13.68
C SER A 566 -9.17 3.48 -13.29
N ALA A 567 -9.02 3.15 -12.01
CA ALA A 567 -9.16 1.80 -11.50
C ALA A 567 -10.59 1.25 -11.69
N SER A 568 -11.63 2.06 -11.48
CA SER A 568 -13.02 1.68 -11.75
C SER A 568 -13.26 1.43 -13.23
N LEU A 569 -12.83 2.37 -14.10
CA LEU A 569 -12.99 2.24 -15.55
C LEU A 569 -12.20 1.07 -16.11
N TYR A 570 -11.02 0.79 -15.57
CA TYR A 570 -10.25 -0.40 -15.92
C TYR A 570 -11.00 -1.69 -15.54
N LYS A 571 -11.53 -1.77 -14.31
CA LYS A 571 -12.35 -2.92 -13.85
C LYS A 571 -13.62 -3.12 -14.67
N GLU A 572 -14.21 -2.04 -15.17
CA GLU A 572 -15.39 -2.06 -16.02
C GLU A 572 -15.07 -2.25 -17.52
N GLU A 573 -13.79 -2.44 -17.88
CA GLU A 573 -13.32 -2.54 -19.28
C GLU A 573 -13.68 -1.32 -20.15
N LYS A 574 -13.82 -0.15 -19.52
CA LYS A 574 -14.16 1.14 -20.17
C LYS A 574 -12.97 2.09 -20.29
N LEU A 575 -11.80 1.70 -19.78
CA LEU A 575 -10.58 2.48 -19.96
C LEU A 575 -10.02 2.20 -21.36
N ASN A 576 -9.86 3.23 -22.18
CA ASN A 576 -9.42 3.11 -23.58
C ASN A 576 -7.91 2.80 -23.67
N LEU A 577 -7.56 1.53 -23.47
CA LEU A 577 -6.20 1.03 -23.65
C LEU A 577 -5.80 1.02 -25.12
N ILE A 578 -4.53 1.32 -25.40
CA ILE A 578 -3.93 1.09 -26.70
C ILE A 578 -3.86 -0.42 -26.90
N ASN A 579 -4.48 -0.89 -27.98
CA ASN A 579 -4.46 -2.29 -28.32
C ASN A 579 -3.09 -2.65 -28.88
N LEU A 580 -2.27 -3.34 -28.08
CA LEU A 580 -0.92 -3.77 -28.47
C LEU A 580 -0.91 -4.71 -29.69
N SER A 581 -2.09 -5.20 -30.08
CA SER A 581 -2.32 -6.06 -31.25
C SER A 581 -2.63 -5.31 -32.56
N GLU A 582 -3.00 -4.02 -32.53
CA GLU A 582 -3.46 -3.29 -33.73
C GLU A 582 -2.38 -2.43 -34.42
N GLU A 583 -1.25 -2.15 -33.76
CA GLU A 583 -0.14 -1.38 -34.36
C GLU A 583 0.97 -2.24 -35.00
N ASP A 584 0.76 -3.55 -35.08
CA ASP A 584 1.61 -4.49 -35.83
C ASP A 584 1.41 -4.40 -37.37
N ASN A 585 0.77 -3.33 -37.88
CA ASN A 585 0.54 -3.11 -39.30
C ASN A 585 1.54 -2.17 -39.99
N SER A 586 2.50 -1.55 -39.28
CA SER A 586 3.51 -0.67 -39.92
C SER A 586 4.96 -1.11 -39.85
N LEU A 587 5.31 -2.20 -39.16
CA LEU A 587 6.63 -2.81 -39.25
C LEU A 587 6.50 -4.32 -39.36
N LYS A 588 6.55 -4.82 -40.60
CA LYS A 588 6.93 -6.21 -40.85
C LYS A 588 8.35 -6.43 -40.31
N SER A 589 8.47 -6.84 -39.04
CA SER A 589 9.43 -7.88 -38.68
C SER A 589 8.73 -9.22 -38.88
N SER A 590 8.63 -9.61 -40.15
CA SER A 590 8.29 -10.97 -40.54
C SER A 590 9.51 -11.87 -40.32
N GLU A 591 9.96 -12.00 -39.08
CA GLU A 591 10.63 -13.23 -38.68
C GLU A 591 9.57 -14.05 -37.93
N PRO A 592 9.19 -15.23 -38.46
CA PRO A 592 8.26 -16.10 -37.75
C PRO A 592 8.85 -16.40 -36.36
N ILE A 593 7.99 -16.41 -35.33
CA ILE A 593 8.38 -16.93 -34.02
C ILE A 593 8.75 -18.40 -34.24
N GLU A 594 10.05 -18.70 -34.24
CA GLU A 594 10.56 -20.05 -34.41
C GLU A 594 10.37 -20.81 -33.10
N TYR A 595 9.35 -21.67 -33.11
CA TYR A 595 9.23 -22.78 -32.18
C TYR A 595 9.79 -24.02 -32.87
N SER A 596 10.57 -24.82 -32.14
CA SER A 596 11.25 -25.98 -32.70
C SER A 596 10.33 -27.21 -32.77
N THR A 597 9.26 -27.24 -31.98
CA THR A 597 8.27 -28.33 -31.96
C THR A 597 6.82 -27.80 -31.99
N GLU A 598 5.87 -28.66 -32.38
CA GLU A 598 4.43 -28.29 -32.35
C GLU A 598 3.94 -28.09 -30.91
N THR A 599 4.57 -28.77 -29.94
CA THR A 599 4.30 -28.61 -28.50
C THR A 599 4.77 -27.25 -27.99
N GLU A 600 5.98 -26.81 -28.34
CA GLU A 600 6.46 -25.46 -28.04
C GLU A 600 5.55 -24.39 -28.65
N LYS A 601 5.11 -24.60 -29.89
CA LYS A 601 4.19 -23.68 -30.57
C LYS A 601 2.83 -23.63 -29.86
N THR A 602 2.29 -24.78 -29.48
CA THR A 602 1.02 -24.86 -28.76
C THR A 602 1.13 -24.24 -27.36
N LEU A 603 2.26 -24.44 -26.65
CA LEU A 603 2.56 -23.74 -25.40
C LEU A 603 2.63 -22.23 -25.59
N GLY A 604 3.34 -21.77 -26.63
CA GLY A 604 3.39 -20.37 -27.01
C GLY A 604 2.01 -19.78 -27.30
N ASP A 605 1.16 -20.53 -28.01
CA ASP A 605 -0.22 -20.14 -28.30
C ASP A 605 -1.07 -20.08 -27.02
N ILE A 606 -0.91 -21.03 -26.08
CA ILE A 606 -1.56 -20.99 -24.76
C ILE A 606 -1.10 -19.77 -23.97
N ILE A 607 0.21 -19.52 -23.93
CA ILE A 607 0.79 -18.45 -23.12
C ILE A 607 0.40 -17.07 -23.65
N ASP A 608 0.38 -16.92 -24.97
CA ASP A 608 -0.13 -15.72 -25.64
C ASP A 608 -1.64 -15.55 -25.39
N LYS A 609 -2.42 -16.61 -25.57
CA LYS A 609 -3.89 -16.55 -25.50
C LYS A 609 -4.46 -16.42 -24.09
N GLU A 610 -3.92 -17.16 -23.12
CA GLU A 610 -4.47 -17.30 -21.77
C GLU A 610 -3.76 -16.38 -20.75
N PHE A 611 -2.48 -16.04 -20.99
CA PHE A 611 -1.69 -15.18 -20.09
C PHE A 611 -1.20 -13.88 -20.74
N SER A 612 -1.54 -13.63 -22.01
CA SER A 612 -1.19 -12.39 -22.74
C SER A 612 0.32 -12.13 -22.85
N HIS A 613 1.13 -13.18 -22.86
CA HIS A 613 2.57 -13.09 -23.06
C HIS A 613 2.96 -13.65 -24.44
N LYS A 614 3.44 -12.78 -25.35
CA LYS A 614 4.10 -13.23 -26.58
C LYS A 614 5.51 -13.70 -26.27
N THR A 615 5.79 -14.96 -26.53
CA THR A 615 7.02 -15.65 -26.12
C THR A 615 7.76 -16.26 -27.30
N ARG A 616 9.09 -16.38 -27.23
CA ARG A 616 9.91 -17.25 -28.08
C ARG A 616 10.31 -18.49 -27.29
N SER A 617 10.78 -19.53 -27.99
CA SER A 617 11.14 -20.82 -27.37
C SER A 617 12.10 -20.68 -26.16
N ASN A 618 13.09 -19.77 -26.26
CA ASN A 618 14.13 -19.56 -25.23
C ASN A 618 13.85 -18.41 -24.26
N ASP A 619 12.70 -17.74 -24.36
CA ASP A 619 12.40 -16.64 -23.45
C ASP A 619 12.13 -17.18 -22.03
N ASN A 620 12.68 -16.50 -21.03
CA ASN A 620 12.44 -16.84 -19.64
C ASN A 620 11.08 -16.27 -19.20
N LEU A 621 10.11 -17.15 -18.97
CA LEU A 621 8.73 -16.82 -18.64
C LEU A 621 8.61 -15.95 -17.38
N LEU A 622 9.45 -16.19 -16.37
CA LEU A 622 9.46 -15.39 -15.13
C LEU A 622 9.95 -13.96 -15.38
N ASN A 623 10.92 -13.79 -16.30
CA ASN A 623 11.40 -12.48 -16.70
C ASN A 623 10.41 -11.71 -17.57
N LEU A 624 9.52 -12.44 -18.28
CA LEU A 624 8.42 -11.86 -19.05
C LEU A 624 7.23 -11.43 -18.19
N GLY A 625 7.30 -11.67 -16.87
CA GLY A 625 6.30 -11.20 -15.91
C GLY A 625 5.36 -12.29 -15.39
N MET A 626 5.50 -13.56 -15.84
CA MET A 626 4.65 -14.64 -15.32
C MET A 626 4.85 -14.83 -13.83
N ASP A 627 3.78 -14.67 -13.07
CA ASP A 627 3.74 -14.87 -11.64
C ASP A 627 3.30 -16.29 -11.24
N SER A 628 3.35 -16.60 -9.94
CA SER A 628 3.02 -17.94 -9.41
C SER A 628 1.62 -18.45 -9.74
N LEU A 629 0.65 -17.57 -9.97
CA LEU A 629 -0.69 -17.98 -10.39
C LEU A 629 -0.78 -18.21 -11.89
N GLU A 630 -0.04 -17.44 -12.68
CA GLU A 630 0.04 -17.66 -14.13
C GLU A 630 0.80 -18.94 -14.44
N VAL A 631 1.84 -19.27 -13.66
CA VAL A 631 2.51 -20.58 -13.73
C VAL A 631 1.55 -21.72 -13.35
N LEU A 632 0.72 -21.55 -12.32
CA LEU A 632 -0.33 -22.53 -11.95
C LEU A 632 -1.40 -22.68 -13.06
N GLY A 633 -1.84 -21.55 -13.64
CA GLY A 633 -2.76 -21.54 -14.77
C GLY A 633 -2.17 -22.21 -16.00
N LEU A 634 -0.88 -22.00 -16.26
CA LEU A 634 -0.16 -22.65 -17.36
C LEU A 634 -0.12 -24.16 -17.14
N THR A 635 0.19 -24.63 -15.93
CA THR A 635 0.15 -26.08 -15.63
C THR A 635 -1.24 -26.69 -15.84
N ALA A 636 -2.31 -25.98 -15.49
CA ALA A 636 -3.68 -26.43 -15.72
C ALA A 636 -4.01 -26.51 -17.23
N ASN A 637 -3.63 -25.51 -18.01
CA ASN A 637 -3.83 -25.53 -19.48
C ASN A 637 -3.03 -26.64 -20.15
N ILE A 638 -1.82 -26.92 -19.66
CA ILE A 638 -1.01 -28.03 -20.14
C ILE A 638 -1.70 -29.37 -19.87
N GLU A 639 -2.24 -29.56 -18.66
CA GLU A 639 -3.01 -30.76 -18.30
C GLU A 639 -4.25 -30.90 -19.20
N ASP A 640 -5.00 -29.83 -19.42
CA ASP A 640 -6.21 -29.87 -20.25
C ASP A 640 -5.92 -30.20 -21.73
N ILE A 641 -4.85 -29.63 -22.29
CA ILE A 641 -4.56 -29.72 -23.73
C ILE A 641 -3.76 -30.98 -24.06
N PHE A 642 -2.73 -31.28 -23.27
CA PHE A 642 -1.82 -32.39 -23.55
C PHE A 642 -2.14 -33.62 -22.71
N SER A 643 -3.04 -33.53 -21.72
CA SER A 643 -3.27 -34.61 -20.73
C SER A 643 -1.98 -34.98 -19.96
N ILE A 644 -1.06 -34.03 -19.83
CA ILE A 644 0.24 -34.18 -19.15
C ILE A 644 0.31 -33.22 -17.97
N ASN A 645 0.76 -33.72 -16.82
CA ASN A 645 1.00 -32.90 -15.64
C ASN A 645 2.46 -32.44 -15.57
N VAL A 646 2.69 -31.13 -15.68
CA VAL A 646 4.02 -30.52 -15.49
C VAL A 646 4.12 -29.95 -14.08
N PRO A 647 5.09 -30.38 -13.26
CA PRO A 647 5.28 -29.83 -11.92
C PRO A 647 5.58 -28.32 -11.95
N ILE A 648 4.94 -27.53 -11.08
CA ILE A 648 5.26 -26.09 -10.93
C ILE A 648 6.76 -25.89 -10.63
N SER A 649 7.33 -26.75 -9.77
CA SER A 649 8.76 -26.73 -9.47
C SER A 649 9.62 -26.89 -10.72
N PHE A 650 9.18 -27.71 -11.68
CA PHE A 650 9.88 -27.90 -12.95
C PHE A 650 9.88 -26.62 -13.79
N ILE A 651 8.75 -25.91 -13.85
CA ILE A 651 8.67 -24.62 -14.57
C ILE A 651 9.56 -23.57 -13.91
N TYR A 652 9.64 -23.54 -12.57
CA TYR A 652 10.55 -22.62 -11.88
C TYR A 652 12.04 -22.97 -12.12
N ASP A 653 12.38 -24.26 -12.16
CA ASP A 653 13.74 -24.73 -12.44
C ASP A 653 14.11 -24.54 -13.92
N ASN A 654 13.13 -24.61 -14.82
CA ASN A 654 13.30 -24.55 -16.27
C ASN A 654 12.26 -23.60 -16.92
N PRO A 655 12.37 -22.28 -16.70
CA PRO A 655 11.31 -21.33 -17.03
C PRO A 655 11.28 -20.92 -18.52
N THR A 656 11.49 -21.84 -19.45
CA THR A 656 11.46 -21.57 -20.91
C THR A 656 10.48 -22.50 -21.62
N ILE A 657 9.89 -22.03 -22.73
CA ILE A 657 8.97 -22.85 -23.54
C ILE A 657 9.66 -24.09 -24.11
N GLU A 658 10.92 -23.96 -24.53
CA GLU A 658 11.76 -25.08 -24.99
C GLU A 658 11.76 -26.22 -23.96
N LYS A 659 12.03 -25.91 -22.69
CA LYS A 659 12.18 -26.94 -21.65
C LYS A 659 10.86 -27.54 -21.19
N ILE A 660 9.81 -26.72 -21.12
CA ILE A 660 8.45 -27.18 -20.81
C ILE A 660 7.93 -28.05 -21.96
N GLY A 661 8.18 -27.65 -23.21
CA GLY A 661 7.85 -28.40 -24.40
C GLY A 661 8.57 -29.75 -24.45
N GLU A 662 9.88 -29.76 -24.17
CA GLU A 662 10.68 -30.98 -24.07
C GLU A 662 10.14 -31.95 -23.01
N TYR A 663 9.65 -31.42 -21.87
CA TYR A 663 9.01 -32.23 -20.83
C TYR A 663 7.71 -32.88 -21.32
N ILE A 664 6.85 -32.10 -21.95
CA ILE A 664 5.57 -32.62 -22.49
C ILE A 664 5.85 -33.67 -23.58
N ASP A 665 6.72 -33.36 -24.53
CA ASP A 665 7.06 -34.24 -25.65
C ASP A 665 7.60 -35.59 -25.18
N LYS A 666 8.54 -35.59 -24.22
CA LYS A 666 9.07 -36.83 -23.63
C LYS A 666 8.03 -37.58 -22.80
N THR A 667 7.15 -36.88 -22.08
CA THR A 667 6.09 -37.57 -21.33
C THR A 667 5.11 -38.25 -22.29
N LEU A 668 4.74 -37.59 -23.39
CA LEU A 668 3.85 -38.14 -24.41
C LEU A 668 4.46 -39.34 -25.16
N SER A 669 5.78 -39.36 -25.35
CA SER A 669 6.48 -40.50 -25.96
C SER A 669 6.72 -41.67 -24.99
N GLY A 670 6.33 -41.52 -23.71
CA GLY A 670 6.56 -42.52 -22.66
C GLY A 670 8.04 -42.61 -22.26
N GLU A 671 8.83 -41.58 -22.55
CA GLU A 671 10.22 -41.46 -22.14
C GLU A 671 10.33 -40.97 -20.69
N ASP A 672 11.46 -41.27 -20.07
CA ASP A 672 11.74 -40.87 -18.69
C ASP A 672 12.07 -39.37 -18.62
N VAL A 673 11.13 -38.58 -18.11
CA VAL A 673 11.29 -37.12 -17.91
C VAL A 673 12.11 -36.74 -16.68
N SER A 674 12.48 -37.69 -15.82
CA SER A 674 13.32 -37.40 -14.66
C SER A 674 14.70 -36.84 -15.05
N ILE A 675 15.15 -37.12 -16.28
CA ILE A 675 16.39 -36.59 -16.87
C ILE A 675 16.31 -35.08 -17.13
N LEU A 676 15.10 -34.52 -17.26
CA LEU A 676 14.87 -33.09 -17.47
C LEU A 676 14.79 -32.31 -16.16
N GLU A 677 14.39 -32.97 -15.07
CA GLU A 677 14.43 -32.34 -13.75
C GLU A 677 15.87 -31.95 -13.43
N LYS A 678 16.04 -30.80 -12.78
CA LYS A 678 17.36 -30.33 -12.36
C LYS A 678 18.00 -31.42 -11.50
N ASP A 679 19.15 -31.94 -11.94
CA ASP A 679 19.91 -32.92 -11.17
C ASP A 679 20.23 -32.34 -9.80
N LYS A 680 19.58 -32.86 -8.77
CA LYS A 680 19.69 -32.37 -7.39
C LYS A 680 21.03 -32.73 -6.75
N SER A 681 21.96 -33.35 -7.47
CA SER A 681 23.34 -33.57 -7.02
C SER A 681 24.03 -32.28 -6.60
N TYR A 682 23.64 -31.11 -7.15
CA TYR A 682 24.14 -29.81 -6.68
C TYR A 682 23.83 -29.54 -5.19
N LEU A 683 22.82 -30.20 -4.59
CA LEU A 683 22.55 -30.07 -3.16
C LEU A 683 23.68 -30.64 -2.31
N TYR A 684 24.49 -31.59 -2.81
CA TYR A 684 25.72 -31.99 -2.12
C TYR A 684 26.71 -30.83 -2.04
N ASP A 685 26.76 -29.98 -3.07
CA ASP A 685 27.55 -28.76 -3.08
C ASP A 685 27.01 -27.67 -2.14
N GLU A 686 25.76 -27.77 -1.70
CA GLU A 686 25.16 -26.87 -0.72
C GLU A 686 25.47 -27.28 0.72
N VAL A 687 25.83 -28.56 0.95
CA VAL A 687 26.28 -29.06 2.26
C VAL A 687 27.73 -28.61 2.50
N LYS A 688 27.89 -27.33 2.81
CA LYS A 688 29.21 -26.71 3.05
C LYS A 688 29.21 -25.94 4.36
N LEU A 689 30.27 -26.14 5.13
CA LEU A 689 30.61 -25.38 6.32
C LEU A 689 32.10 -25.04 6.24
N ASP A 690 32.43 -23.75 6.29
CA ASP A 690 33.81 -23.26 6.20
C ASP A 690 34.72 -24.00 7.18
N GLU A 691 35.89 -24.44 6.72
CA GLU A 691 36.81 -25.28 7.51
C GLU A 691 37.29 -24.63 8.81
N SER A 692 37.26 -23.30 8.88
CA SER A 692 37.63 -22.54 10.08
C SER A 692 36.58 -22.61 11.20
N ILE A 693 35.38 -23.11 10.92
CA ILE A 693 34.29 -23.23 11.89
C ILE A 693 34.42 -24.56 12.65
N TYR A 694 34.83 -24.48 13.92
CA TYR A 694 34.91 -25.59 14.87
C TYR A 694 34.45 -25.16 16.26
N ALA A 695 33.87 -26.08 17.03
CA ALA A 695 33.44 -25.78 18.38
C ALA A 695 34.61 -25.83 19.36
N LYS A 696 34.54 -25.00 20.41
CA LYS A 696 35.46 -25.08 21.57
C LYS A 696 35.15 -26.30 22.43
N GLU A 697 36.13 -26.72 23.25
CA GLU A 697 35.94 -27.81 24.22
C GLU A 697 34.88 -27.46 25.27
N TYR A 698 34.08 -28.45 25.67
CA TYR A 698 32.98 -28.30 26.62
C TYR A 698 33.43 -28.68 28.03
N GLU A 699 33.31 -27.74 28.97
CA GLU A 699 33.69 -27.93 30.38
C GLU A 699 32.67 -28.77 31.19
N THR A 700 31.40 -28.76 30.78
CA THR A 700 30.31 -29.48 31.47
C THR A 700 29.73 -30.57 30.57
N GLU A 701 29.11 -31.59 31.17
CA GLU A 701 28.38 -32.61 30.41
C GLU A 701 26.99 -32.11 29.98
N ASN A 702 26.27 -31.45 30.88
CA ASN A 702 24.93 -30.90 30.64
C ASN A 702 24.99 -29.39 30.32
N PRO A 703 24.04 -28.87 29.53
CA PRO A 703 23.95 -27.44 29.20
C PRO A 703 23.62 -26.59 30.44
N PRO A 704 24.25 -25.41 30.61
CA PRO A 704 23.96 -24.51 31.72
C PRO A 704 22.55 -23.90 31.70
N MET A 705 21.97 -23.68 30.51
CA MET A 705 20.63 -23.11 30.32
C MET A 705 20.40 -21.77 31.04
N LYS A 706 21.39 -20.86 31.00
CA LYS A 706 21.27 -19.54 31.69
C LYS A 706 21.02 -18.40 30.72
N ASN A 707 21.72 -18.41 29.58
CA ASN A 707 21.64 -17.40 28.53
C ASN A 707 21.38 -18.10 27.20
N ILE A 708 20.15 -17.95 26.70
CA ILE A 708 19.65 -18.75 25.59
C ILE A 708 19.37 -17.84 24.40
N PHE A 709 19.98 -18.11 23.26
CA PHE A 709 19.65 -17.45 22.00
C PHE A 709 18.60 -18.28 21.25
N ILE A 710 17.52 -17.66 20.79
CA ILE A 710 16.43 -18.36 20.10
C ILE A 710 16.00 -17.61 18.84
N THR A 711 15.85 -18.33 17.73
CA THR A 711 15.34 -17.79 16.46
C THR A 711 13.92 -18.28 16.15
N GLY A 712 13.20 -17.59 15.26
CA GLY A 712 11.82 -17.95 14.92
C GLY A 712 10.81 -17.64 16.05
N THR A 713 11.10 -16.60 16.82
CA THR A 713 10.43 -16.23 18.07
C THR A 713 9.05 -15.60 17.89
N THR A 714 8.82 -14.97 16.74
CA THR A 714 7.49 -14.45 16.32
C THR A 714 6.65 -15.49 15.58
N GLY A 715 7.06 -16.77 15.62
CA GLY A 715 6.34 -17.88 15.02
C GLY A 715 5.49 -18.64 16.03
N PHE A 716 4.66 -19.58 15.53
CA PHE A 716 3.77 -20.41 16.35
C PHE A 716 4.55 -21.25 17.37
N VAL A 717 5.45 -22.13 16.91
CA VAL A 717 6.31 -22.94 17.80
C VAL A 717 7.21 -22.07 18.68
N GLY A 718 7.69 -20.93 18.15
CA GLY A 718 8.53 -19.99 18.89
C GLY A 718 7.87 -19.46 20.16
N ALA A 719 6.58 -19.11 20.12
CA ALA A 719 5.84 -18.64 21.29
C ALA A 719 5.80 -19.71 22.41
N TYR A 720 5.56 -20.97 22.05
CA TYR A 720 5.52 -22.09 23.00
C TYR A 720 6.91 -22.43 23.53
N LEU A 721 7.95 -22.41 22.70
CA LEU A 721 9.33 -22.57 23.15
C LEU A 721 9.72 -21.50 24.16
N ILE A 722 9.41 -20.22 23.91
CA ILE A 722 9.68 -19.12 24.86
C ILE A 722 8.96 -19.37 26.19
N ASN A 723 7.66 -19.66 26.14
CA ASN A 723 6.87 -19.93 27.34
C ASN A 723 7.44 -21.09 28.16
N THR A 724 7.73 -22.23 27.51
CA THR A 724 8.26 -23.42 28.17
C THR A 724 9.67 -23.16 28.72
N LEU A 725 10.56 -22.51 27.94
CA LEU A 725 11.91 -22.17 28.39
C LEU A 725 11.90 -21.33 29.66
N ILE A 726 11.10 -20.25 29.70
CA ILE A 726 11.04 -19.38 30.89
C ILE A 726 10.51 -20.17 32.10
N ALA A 727 9.43 -20.93 31.93
CA ALA A 727 8.83 -21.73 32.99
C ALA A 727 9.80 -22.77 33.57
N GLU A 728 10.62 -23.37 32.72
CA GLU A 728 11.47 -24.52 33.05
C GLU A 728 12.90 -24.15 33.47
N THR A 729 13.38 -22.95 33.17
CA THR A 729 14.81 -22.59 33.36
C THR A 729 15.02 -21.24 34.05
N LYS A 730 14.05 -20.32 33.98
CA LYS A 730 14.23 -18.90 34.36
C LYS A 730 15.43 -18.23 33.67
N ALA A 731 15.84 -18.73 32.50
CA ALA A 731 16.95 -18.20 31.73
C ALA A 731 16.65 -16.78 31.20
N LYS A 732 17.72 -16.07 30.82
CA LYS A 732 17.61 -14.91 29.93
C LYS A 732 17.51 -15.40 28.49
N LEU A 733 16.46 -15.00 27.79
CA LEU A 733 16.18 -15.37 26.41
C LEU A 733 16.51 -14.21 25.48
N TYR A 734 17.56 -14.38 24.68
CA TYR A 734 17.96 -13.49 23.60
C TYR A 734 17.17 -13.87 22.34
N CYS A 735 16.04 -13.21 22.16
CA CYS A 735 15.06 -13.53 21.13
C CYS A 735 15.40 -12.82 19.82
N HIS A 736 15.93 -13.56 18.86
CA HIS A 736 16.23 -13.05 17.52
C HIS A 736 14.92 -12.74 16.79
N VAL A 737 14.76 -11.47 16.41
CA VAL A 737 13.53 -10.95 15.83
C VAL A 737 13.84 -9.91 14.76
N ARG A 738 13.18 -10.03 13.61
CA ARG A 738 13.17 -8.98 12.59
C ARG A 738 12.28 -7.86 13.12
N ALA A 739 12.85 -6.72 13.47
CA ALA A 739 12.12 -5.58 13.99
C ALA A 739 12.93 -4.30 13.74
N LYS A 740 12.33 -3.13 13.95
CA LYS A 740 13.02 -1.86 13.73
C LYS A 740 14.11 -1.60 14.76
N ASP A 741 13.82 -1.92 16.03
CA ASP A 741 14.64 -1.74 17.22
C ASP A 741 14.18 -2.72 18.33
N ASP A 742 14.85 -2.69 19.48
CA ASP A 742 14.57 -3.56 20.62
C ASP A 742 13.13 -3.38 21.16
N GLU A 743 12.53 -2.18 21.13
CA GLU A 743 11.15 -1.96 21.61
C GLU A 743 10.12 -2.61 20.67
N ASP A 744 10.25 -2.41 19.35
CA ASP A 744 9.42 -3.08 18.35
C ASP A 744 9.60 -4.60 18.40
N GLY A 745 10.85 -5.05 18.59
CA GLY A 745 11.17 -6.46 18.78
C GLY A 745 10.43 -7.04 19.98
N PHE A 746 10.48 -6.38 21.12
CA PHE A 746 9.77 -6.80 22.33
C PHE A 746 8.25 -6.79 22.13
N ARG A 747 7.70 -5.73 21.54
CA ARG A 747 6.26 -5.60 21.24
C ARG A 747 5.78 -6.79 20.39
N ARG A 748 6.48 -7.12 19.30
CA ARG A 748 6.12 -8.24 18.42
C ARG A 748 6.18 -9.60 19.12
N LEU A 749 7.18 -9.81 19.99
CA LEU A 749 7.27 -11.01 20.81
C LEU A 749 6.08 -11.12 21.77
N LYS A 750 5.78 -10.02 22.46
CA LYS A 750 4.64 -9.93 23.38
C LYS A 750 3.32 -10.19 22.68
N GLU A 751 3.02 -9.49 21.60
CA GLU A 751 1.78 -9.66 20.82
C GLU A 751 1.61 -11.09 20.32
N ASN A 752 2.69 -11.71 19.82
CA ASN A 752 2.66 -13.11 19.39
C ASN A 752 2.31 -14.05 20.56
N MET A 753 2.91 -13.84 21.75
CA MET A 753 2.59 -14.64 22.93
C MET A 753 1.18 -14.35 23.47
N GLU A 754 0.70 -13.11 23.42
CA GLU A 754 -0.65 -12.73 23.83
C GLU A 754 -1.71 -13.38 22.93
N TYR A 755 -1.48 -13.43 21.62
CA TYR A 755 -2.33 -14.13 20.67
C TYR A 755 -2.56 -15.61 21.06
N TYR A 756 -1.49 -16.30 21.47
CA TYR A 756 -1.56 -17.69 21.94
C TYR A 756 -1.92 -17.83 23.43
N LYS A 757 -2.26 -16.73 24.12
CA LYS A 757 -2.58 -16.69 25.57
C LYS A 757 -1.46 -17.23 26.46
N LEU A 758 -0.21 -17.03 26.04
CA LEU A 758 1.01 -17.47 26.74
C LEU A 758 1.70 -16.34 27.50
N TRP A 759 1.40 -15.07 27.21
CA TRP A 759 2.06 -13.94 27.85
C TRP A 759 1.76 -13.85 29.35
N LYS A 760 2.79 -13.59 30.15
CA LYS A 760 2.70 -13.19 31.56
C LYS A 760 3.63 -12.01 31.78
N ASP A 761 3.19 -10.99 32.53
CA ASP A 761 3.98 -9.77 32.71
C ASP A 761 5.35 -10.01 33.35
N GLU A 762 5.48 -11.07 34.16
CA GLU A 762 6.75 -11.52 34.74
C GLU A 762 7.80 -11.94 33.68
N TYR A 763 7.37 -12.36 32.47
CA TYR A 763 8.29 -12.77 31.40
C TYR A 763 9.11 -11.61 30.83
N LYS A 764 8.67 -10.37 31.07
CA LYS A 764 9.38 -9.16 30.63
C LYS A 764 10.83 -9.11 31.13
N GLU A 765 11.12 -9.65 32.31
CA GLU A 765 12.47 -9.63 32.88
C GLU A 765 13.40 -10.67 32.22
N ASN A 766 12.84 -11.69 31.57
CA ASN A 766 13.58 -12.78 30.96
C ASN A 766 13.78 -12.59 29.45
N ILE A 767 12.92 -11.85 28.76
CA ILE A 767 12.94 -11.71 27.29
C ILE A 767 13.74 -10.48 26.88
N ILE A 768 14.80 -10.70 26.10
CA ILE A 768 15.70 -9.69 25.56
C ILE A 768 15.61 -9.77 24.03
N PRO A 769 15.01 -8.78 23.35
CA PRO A 769 14.96 -8.75 21.90
C PRO A 769 16.37 -8.58 21.31
N VAL A 770 16.65 -9.32 20.25
CA VAL A 770 17.88 -9.21 19.46
C VAL A 770 17.50 -8.99 18.01
N ILE A 771 17.70 -7.76 17.54
CA ILE A 771 17.30 -7.37 16.19
C ILE A 771 18.24 -7.98 15.17
N GLY A 772 17.63 -8.61 14.16
CA GLY A 772 18.37 -9.18 13.04
C GLY A 772 17.49 -10.03 12.14
N SER A 773 18.12 -10.65 11.14
CA SER A 773 17.48 -11.52 10.17
C SER A 773 18.41 -12.65 9.74
N LEU A 774 17.84 -13.84 9.52
CA LEU A 774 18.61 -15.06 9.23
C LEU A 774 19.29 -15.03 7.87
N ASP A 775 18.78 -14.23 6.93
CA ASP A 775 19.29 -14.04 5.57
C ASP A 775 20.46 -13.04 5.48
N LYS A 776 20.76 -12.31 6.56
CA LYS A 776 21.86 -11.34 6.63
C LYS A 776 23.10 -11.91 7.32
N SER A 777 24.29 -11.40 6.97
CA SER A 777 25.55 -11.69 7.66
C SER A 777 25.46 -11.37 9.16
N LEU A 778 26.20 -12.10 10.00
CA LEU A 778 26.15 -11.96 11.48
C LEU A 778 24.71 -12.03 12.03
N LEU A 779 23.83 -12.79 11.36
CA LEU A 779 22.39 -12.87 11.67
C LEU A 779 21.67 -11.52 11.62
N GLY A 780 22.22 -10.53 10.92
CA GLY A 780 21.74 -9.15 10.88
C GLY A 780 21.86 -8.41 12.22
N ILE A 781 22.64 -8.95 13.16
CA ILE A 781 22.91 -8.35 14.47
C ILE A 781 24.09 -7.39 14.32
N GLU A 782 24.02 -6.24 14.97
CA GLU A 782 25.13 -5.29 15.04
C GLU A 782 26.41 -5.97 15.55
N GLU A 783 27.55 -5.72 14.91
CA GLU A 783 28.80 -6.47 15.14
C GLU A 783 29.25 -6.46 16.61
N GLU A 784 29.12 -5.33 17.31
CA GLU A 784 29.47 -5.25 18.73
C GLU A 784 28.54 -6.10 19.59
N LYS A 785 27.22 -5.96 19.40
CA LYS A 785 26.21 -6.78 20.11
C LYS A 785 26.38 -8.27 19.77
N TYR A 786 26.70 -8.61 18.53
CA TYR A 786 26.98 -9.98 18.11
C TYR A 786 28.19 -10.55 18.89
N LYS A 787 29.31 -9.84 18.93
CA LYS A 787 30.50 -10.23 19.73
C LYS A 787 30.22 -10.35 21.22
N GLN A 788 29.37 -9.48 21.78
CA GLN A 788 28.96 -9.60 23.18
C GLN A 788 28.11 -10.86 23.42
N LEU A 789 27.17 -11.14 22.51
CA LEU A 789 26.29 -12.32 22.60
C LEU A 789 27.08 -13.63 22.45
N THR A 790 28.11 -13.68 21.59
CA THR A 790 28.94 -14.88 21.45
C THR A 790 29.69 -15.24 22.74
N GLU A 791 29.98 -14.28 23.62
CA GLU A 791 30.62 -14.52 24.91
C GLU A 791 29.64 -14.88 26.05
N VAL A 792 28.38 -14.43 25.96
CA VAL A 792 27.40 -14.57 27.04
C VAL A 792 26.47 -15.78 26.84
N VAL A 793 26.04 -16.04 25.61
CA VAL A 793 25.09 -17.12 25.30
C VAL A 793 25.74 -18.47 25.53
N ASP A 794 25.03 -19.38 26.19
CA ASP A 794 25.48 -20.76 26.47
C ASP A 794 24.66 -21.83 25.74
N THR A 795 23.48 -21.47 25.23
CA THR A 795 22.59 -22.40 24.52
C THR A 795 21.89 -21.71 23.37
N VAL A 796 21.78 -22.37 22.22
CA VAL A 796 21.09 -21.88 21.01
C VAL A 796 19.91 -22.78 20.69
N TYR A 797 18.75 -22.19 20.38
CA TYR A 797 17.58 -22.85 19.77
C TYR A 797 17.32 -22.23 18.41
N HIS A 798 17.71 -22.93 17.34
CA HIS A 798 17.47 -22.49 15.98
C HIS A 798 16.15 -23.10 15.46
N ASN A 799 15.07 -22.32 15.60
CA ASN A 799 13.71 -22.68 15.15
C ASN A 799 13.23 -21.88 13.91
N GLY A 800 13.87 -20.74 13.63
CA GLY A 800 13.47 -19.88 12.50
C GLY A 800 13.72 -20.54 11.14
N ALA A 801 12.68 -20.58 10.30
CA ALA A 801 12.72 -21.03 8.92
C ALA A 801 11.54 -20.42 8.13
N ILE A 802 11.68 -20.35 6.81
CA ILE A 802 10.55 -20.18 5.88
C ILE A 802 9.95 -21.57 5.63
N LEU A 803 8.67 -21.71 5.94
CA LEU A 803 7.86 -22.89 5.64
C LEU A 803 6.92 -22.56 4.47
N ASN A 804 7.26 -23.04 3.28
CA ASN A 804 6.42 -22.92 2.08
C ASN A 804 6.60 -24.17 1.22
N PHE A 805 5.51 -24.85 0.87
CA PHE A 805 5.54 -26.12 0.14
C PHE A 805 5.64 -25.97 -1.38
N VAL A 806 5.48 -24.75 -1.89
CA VAL A 806 5.48 -24.45 -3.33
C VAL A 806 6.76 -23.73 -3.76
N TYR A 807 7.44 -23.05 -2.83
CA TYR A 807 8.67 -22.30 -3.17
C TYR A 807 9.80 -23.23 -3.61
N PRO A 808 10.56 -22.83 -4.65
CA PRO A 808 11.78 -23.54 -5.05
C PRO A 808 12.86 -23.39 -3.97
N TYR A 809 13.83 -24.30 -3.99
CA TYR A 809 14.91 -24.38 -3.00
C TYR A 809 15.68 -23.06 -2.87
N GLU A 810 15.96 -22.37 -3.98
CA GLU A 810 16.71 -21.12 -4.04
C GLU A 810 16.05 -20.01 -3.19
N ARG A 811 14.71 -19.97 -3.15
CA ARG A 811 13.97 -19.01 -2.32
C ARG A 811 14.01 -19.35 -0.83
N LEU A 812 14.24 -20.61 -0.49
CA LEU A 812 14.30 -21.08 0.89
C LEU A 812 15.72 -21.04 1.45
N LYS A 813 16.73 -21.21 0.57
CA LYS A 813 18.15 -21.37 0.90
C LYS A 813 18.67 -20.28 1.83
N ASP A 814 18.47 -19.00 1.52
CA ASP A 814 19.09 -17.90 2.26
C ASP A 814 18.68 -17.85 3.73
N THR A 815 17.42 -18.20 4.02
CA THR A 815 16.92 -18.26 5.40
C THR A 815 17.13 -19.62 6.04
N ASN A 816 16.79 -20.71 5.37
CA ASN A 816 16.77 -22.05 5.97
C ASN A 816 18.16 -22.67 6.05
N VAL A 817 18.97 -22.53 5.00
CA VAL A 817 20.29 -23.17 4.89
C VAL A 817 21.38 -22.20 5.33
N SER A 818 21.50 -21.05 4.65
CA SER A 818 22.51 -20.05 4.99
C SER A 818 22.28 -19.47 6.40
N GLY A 819 21.02 -19.35 6.83
CA GLY A 819 20.69 -19.01 8.22
C GLY A 819 21.11 -20.08 9.24
N THR A 820 21.02 -21.37 8.88
CA THR A 820 21.56 -22.47 9.72
C THR A 820 23.08 -22.37 9.83
N VAL A 821 23.78 -22.10 8.72
CA VAL A 821 25.24 -21.89 8.73
C VAL A 821 25.63 -20.74 9.68
N ARG A 822 24.97 -19.59 9.55
CA ARG A 822 25.24 -18.41 10.39
C ARG A 822 24.94 -18.62 11.88
N THR A 823 23.95 -19.45 12.19
CA THR A 823 23.65 -19.79 13.60
C THR A 823 24.63 -20.82 14.17
N ILE A 824 25.21 -21.68 13.32
CA ILE A 824 26.35 -22.55 13.68
C ILE A 824 27.61 -21.70 13.89
N GLU A 825 27.90 -20.74 13.00
CA GLU A 825 29.00 -19.77 13.18
C GLU A 825 28.92 -19.10 14.55
N PHE A 826 27.73 -18.55 14.88
CA PHE A 826 27.46 -17.95 16.18
C PHE A 826 27.65 -18.94 17.36
N ALA A 827 27.31 -20.21 17.17
CA ALA A 827 27.48 -21.25 18.17
C ALA A 827 28.95 -21.64 18.41
N CYS A 828 29.78 -21.56 17.38
CA CYS A 828 31.21 -21.89 17.42
C CYS A 828 32.10 -20.71 17.84
N GLU A 829 31.63 -19.48 17.68
CA GLU A 829 32.37 -18.27 18.05
C GLU A 829 32.23 -17.93 19.54
N GLY A 830 33.26 -17.32 20.15
CA GLY A 830 33.21 -16.89 21.56
C GLY A 830 33.12 -18.07 22.54
N LYS A 831 32.23 -18.03 23.52
CA LYS A 831 32.04 -19.12 24.49
C LYS A 831 31.37 -20.34 23.85
N GLN A 832 31.69 -21.55 24.36
CA GLN A 832 31.05 -22.81 23.94
C GLN A 832 29.53 -22.79 24.14
N LYS A 833 28.77 -23.17 23.10
CA LYS A 833 27.29 -23.17 23.12
C LYS A 833 26.71 -24.51 22.71
N TYR A 834 25.73 -24.97 23.49
CA TYR A 834 24.94 -26.14 23.12
C TYR A 834 23.90 -25.76 22.07
N TYR A 835 23.80 -26.55 21.00
CA TYR A 835 23.01 -26.18 19.82
C TYR A 835 21.79 -27.09 19.65
N ASN A 836 20.60 -26.51 19.57
CA ASN A 836 19.34 -27.22 19.41
C ASN A 836 18.69 -26.77 18.10
N TYR A 837 18.59 -27.67 17.12
CA TYR A 837 18.04 -27.37 15.81
C TYR A 837 16.65 -27.98 15.65
N ILE A 838 15.68 -27.16 15.25
CA ILE A 838 14.33 -27.62 14.94
C ILE A 838 14.23 -27.81 13.43
N SER A 839 14.19 -29.08 13.05
CA SER A 839 14.09 -29.57 11.69
C SER A 839 12.64 -29.97 11.35
N SER A 840 12.46 -31.01 10.54
CA SER A 840 11.19 -31.57 10.11
C SER A 840 11.36 -33.07 9.91
N TYR A 841 10.34 -33.86 10.22
CA TYR A 841 10.36 -35.29 9.89
C TYR A 841 10.41 -35.55 8.36
N SER A 842 10.06 -34.54 7.57
CA SER A 842 10.05 -34.60 6.10
C SER A 842 11.44 -34.77 5.47
N VAL A 843 12.53 -34.73 6.25
CA VAL A 843 13.86 -35.17 5.78
C VAL A 843 13.91 -36.65 5.42
N PHE A 844 12.88 -37.43 5.76
CA PHE A 844 12.73 -38.82 5.33
C PHE A 844 11.76 -39.02 4.16
N ASP A 845 11.16 -37.95 3.60
CA ASP A 845 10.37 -38.01 2.37
C ASP A 845 11.27 -38.16 1.13
N ASN A 846 11.97 -39.30 1.07
CA ASN A 846 12.94 -39.63 0.03
C ASN A 846 12.82 -41.12 -0.36
N PRO A 847 12.95 -41.47 -1.67
CA PRO A 847 12.91 -42.86 -2.14
C PRO A 847 13.86 -43.82 -1.42
N SER A 848 14.95 -43.31 -0.86
CA SER A 848 15.89 -44.09 -0.06
C SER A 848 15.26 -44.70 1.20
N TYR A 849 14.15 -44.14 1.69
CA TYR A 849 13.49 -44.52 2.95
C TYR A 849 12.09 -45.11 2.79
N PHE A 850 11.49 -45.04 1.59
CA PHE A 850 10.14 -45.55 1.38
C PHE A 850 9.99 -47.02 1.72
N ASP A 851 8.84 -47.36 2.31
CA ASP A 851 8.48 -48.69 2.81
C ASP A 851 9.48 -49.31 3.80
N LYS A 852 10.37 -48.50 4.39
CA LYS A 852 11.34 -48.94 5.39
C LYS A 852 10.99 -48.40 6.77
N THR A 853 11.44 -49.12 7.78
CA THR A 853 11.52 -48.59 9.14
C THR A 853 12.80 -47.77 9.25
N VAL A 854 12.66 -46.52 9.70
CA VAL A 854 13.76 -45.56 9.76
C VAL A 854 13.91 -45.09 11.20
N SER A 855 15.12 -45.23 11.73
CA SER A 855 15.47 -44.76 13.06
C SER A 855 15.86 -43.28 13.03
N GLU A 856 15.77 -42.61 14.18
CA GLU A 856 16.05 -41.17 14.26
C GLU A 856 17.48 -40.82 13.83
N ASP A 857 18.46 -41.67 14.14
CA ASP A 857 19.87 -41.44 13.82
C ASP A 857 20.31 -42.06 12.48
N ASP A 858 19.37 -42.55 11.65
CA ASP A 858 19.72 -43.07 10.33
C ASP A 858 20.33 -41.98 9.44
N PRO A 859 21.35 -42.33 8.63
CA PRO A 859 22.10 -41.34 7.86
C PRO A 859 21.26 -40.75 6.73
N LEU A 860 21.34 -39.42 6.58
CA LEU A 860 20.70 -38.64 5.50
C LEU A 860 21.56 -38.62 4.24
N SER A 861 21.80 -39.78 3.62
CA SER A 861 22.85 -39.95 2.60
C SER A 861 22.48 -39.54 1.17
N SER A 862 21.19 -39.39 0.84
CA SER A 862 20.73 -39.03 -0.51
C SER A 862 19.95 -37.71 -0.53
N CYS A 863 20.34 -36.81 -1.44
CA CYS A 863 19.60 -35.59 -1.74
C CYS A 863 18.56 -35.75 -2.87
N THR A 864 18.56 -36.88 -3.58
CA THR A 864 17.75 -37.07 -4.79
C THR A 864 16.38 -37.62 -4.46
N GLY A 865 15.33 -37.09 -5.11
CA GLY A 865 13.99 -37.65 -5.02
C GLY A 865 13.06 -37.07 -3.95
N TYR A 866 13.44 -35.99 -3.23
CA TYR A 866 12.50 -35.25 -2.37
C TYR A 866 11.32 -34.68 -3.15
N TYR A 867 10.12 -34.69 -2.56
CA TYR A 867 8.92 -34.12 -3.18
C TYR A 867 8.88 -32.60 -3.05
N LEU A 868 9.22 -32.08 -1.88
CA LEU A 868 9.15 -30.65 -1.53
C LEU A 868 10.55 -30.05 -1.38
N SER A 869 10.78 -28.87 -1.94
CA SER A 869 12.02 -28.12 -1.71
C SER A 869 12.21 -27.63 -0.27
N TYR A 870 11.12 -27.56 0.50
CA TYR A 870 11.23 -27.40 1.95
C TYR A 870 11.99 -28.56 2.60
N SER A 871 11.69 -29.80 2.22
CA SER A 871 12.38 -31.00 2.72
C SER A 871 13.86 -30.99 2.33
N GLU A 872 14.18 -30.55 1.11
CA GLU A 872 15.57 -30.36 0.65
C GLU A 872 16.32 -29.38 1.53
N SER A 873 15.73 -28.22 1.83
CA SER A 873 16.36 -27.22 2.71
C SER A 873 16.65 -27.77 4.11
N LYS A 874 15.79 -28.65 4.63
CA LYS A 874 16.00 -29.31 5.93
C LYS A 874 17.06 -30.40 5.85
N TRP A 875 17.07 -31.19 4.78
CA TRP A 875 18.11 -32.19 4.52
C TRP A 875 19.51 -31.57 4.44
N VAL A 876 19.67 -30.47 3.69
CA VAL A 876 20.95 -29.75 3.59
C VAL A 876 21.38 -29.23 4.96
N SER A 877 20.46 -28.57 5.68
CA SER A 877 20.74 -27.99 7.00
C SER A 877 21.16 -29.04 8.03
N GLU A 878 20.51 -30.20 8.05
CA GLU A 878 20.89 -31.30 8.95
C GLU A 878 22.27 -31.88 8.62
N ASN A 879 22.60 -32.06 7.33
CA ASN A 879 23.93 -32.52 6.93
C ASN A 879 25.04 -31.52 7.29
N ILE A 880 24.78 -30.21 7.20
CA ILE A 880 25.69 -29.17 7.70
C ILE A 880 25.88 -29.29 9.22
N ILE A 881 24.81 -29.57 9.97
CA ILE A 881 24.90 -29.80 11.42
C ILE A 881 25.69 -31.07 11.73
N HIS A 882 25.59 -32.13 10.91
CA HIS A 882 26.42 -33.32 11.06
C HIS A 882 27.91 -32.98 10.89
N ILE A 883 28.28 -32.16 9.90
CA ILE A 883 29.65 -31.63 9.78
C ILE A 883 30.06 -30.85 11.04
N ALA A 884 29.18 -29.99 11.54
CA ALA A 884 29.47 -29.23 12.76
C ALA A 884 29.67 -30.14 14.00
N ARG A 885 28.91 -31.25 14.10
CA ARG A 885 29.07 -32.27 15.16
C ARG A 885 30.42 -32.96 15.08
N GLU A 886 30.85 -33.35 13.88
CA GLU A 886 32.18 -33.93 13.65
C GLU A 886 33.30 -32.96 14.05
N ARG A 887 33.05 -31.66 13.92
CA ARG A 887 33.94 -30.57 14.37
C ARG A 887 33.69 -30.12 15.82
N GLY A 888 33.06 -30.99 16.62
CA GLY A 888 32.95 -30.86 18.07
C GLY A 888 31.69 -30.13 18.57
N LEU A 889 30.82 -29.60 17.71
CA LEU A 889 29.61 -28.90 18.16
C LEU A 889 28.64 -29.88 18.83
N ARG A 890 28.27 -29.64 20.08
CA ARG A 890 27.21 -30.39 20.76
C ARG A 890 25.86 -29.92 20.25
N ALA A 891 25.40 -30.56 19.17
CA ALA A 891 24.13 -30.27 18.52
C ALA A 891 23.09 -31.39 18.70
N ALA A 892 21.84 -31.06 18.98
CA ALA A 892 20.67 -31.96 18.96
C ALA A 892 19.71 -31.53 17.85
N ILE A 893 19.08 -32.50 17.16
CA ILE A 893 18.15 -32.25 16.05
C ILE A 893 16.75 -32.74 16.45
N TYR A 894 15.74 -31.90 16.29
CA TYR A 894 14.35 -32.21 16.63
C TYR A 894 13.48 -32.15 15.38
N ARG A 895 12.75 -33.21 15.08
CA ARG A 895 11.94 -33.39 13.86
C ARG A 895 10.47 -33.50 14.22
N PRO A 896 9.76 -32.37 14.42
CA PRO A 896 8.32 -32.40 14.68
C PRO A 896 7.54 -32.91 13.48
N GLY A 897 6.39 -33.56 13.77
CA GLY A 897 5.34 -33.91 12.81
C GLY A 897 4.55 -32.70 12.33
N GLU A 898 3.36 -32.92 11.75
CA GLU A 898 2.42 -31.84 11.47
C GLU A 898 1.98 -31.16 12.77
N ILE A 899 2.36 -29.89 12.92
CA ILE A 899 2.16 -29.14 14.16
C ILE A 899 0.70 -28.68 14.25
N THR A 900 0.03 -29.10 15.32
CA THR A 900 -1.38 -28.81 15.61
C THR A 900 -1.55 -27.92 16.83
N GLY A 901 -2.80 -27.58 17.15
CA GLY A 901 -3.16 -26.70 18.26
C GLY A 901 -2.69 -27.21 19.63
N ASP A 902 -2.70 -26.31 20.60
CA ASP A 902 -2.40 -26.62 22.00
C ASP A 902 -3.46 -27.54 22.62
N ASN A 903 -3.01 -28.57 23.35
CA ASN A 903 -3.91 -29.59 23.91
C ASN A 903 -4.93 -29.05 24.93
N LYS A 904 -4.61 -27.93 25.61
CA LYS A 904 -5.46 -27.35 26.66
C LYS A 904 -6.45 -26.33 26.13
N THR A 905 -5.97 -25.39 25.32
CA THR A 905 -6.71 -24.22 24.84
C THR A 905 -7.31 -24.42 23.46
N GLY A 906 -6.74 -25.34 22.67
CA GLY A 906 -7.09 -25.56 21.27
C GLY A 906 -6.68 -24.44 20.32
N ILE A 907 -5.92 -23.44 20.79
CA ILE A 907 -5.48 -22.32 19.95
C ILE A 907 -4.42 -22.82 18.96
N TRP A 908 -4.57 -22.42 17.70
CA TRP A 908 -3.77 -22.88 16.58
C TRP A 908 -3.62 -21.76 15.52
N LYS A 909 -2.71 -21.92 14.56
CA LYS A 909 -2.40 -20.97 13.48
C LYS A 909 -3.26 -21.30 12.26
N TYR A 910 -4.13 -20.39 11.84
CA TYR A 910 -5.19 -20.67 10.85
C TYR A 910 -4.76 -20.75 9.37
N SER A 911 -3.47 -20.88 9.09
CA SER A 911 -2.93 -20.81 7.73
C SER A 911 -2.04 -21.98 7.32
N ASP A 912 -1.85 -22.98 8.19
CA ASP A 912 -1.11 -24.21 7.87
C ASP A 912 -1.94 -25.21 7.04
N SER A 913 -1.30 -26.26 6.54
CA SER A 913 -1.93 -27.25 5.66
C SER A 913 -3.02 -28.07 6.35
N VAL A 914 -2.83 -28.51 7.60
CA VAL A 914 -3.79 -29.39 8.28
C VAL A 914 -5.03 -28.61 8.70
N SER A 915 -4.87 -27.38 9.19
CA SER A 915 -6.02 -26.50 9.47
C SER A 915 -6.81 -26.16 8.21
N ARG A 916 -6.14 -25.92 7.07
CA ARG A 916 -6.79 -25.73 5.77
C ARG A 916 -7.53 -26.97 5.30
N THR A 917 -6.98 -28.16 5.53
CA THR A 917 -7.66 -29.42 5.23
C THR A 917 -8.96 -29.54 6.02
N ILE A 918 -8.93 -29.33 7.35
CA ILE A 918 -10.15 -29.37 8.18
C ILE A 918 -11.17 -28.32 7.72
N LYS A 919 -10.73 -27.08 7.44
CA LYS A 919 -11.60 -26.02 6.93
C LYS A 919 -12.24 -26.40 5.60
N SER A 920 -11.48 -27.01 4.69
CA SER A 920 -11.98 -27.51 3.42
C SER A 920 -13.08 -28.53 3.64
N MET A 921 -12.87 -29.51 4.54
CA MET A 921 -13.86 -30.55 4.82
C MET A 921 -15.20 -29.96 5.28
N ILE A 922 -15.16 -28.96 6.16
CA ILE A 922 -16.34 -28.29 6.70
C ILE A 922 -17.05 -27.46 5.62
N GLN A 923 -16.29 -26.71 4.83
CA GLN A 923 -16.87 -25.82 3.81
C GLN A 923 -17.47 -26.58 2.63
N THR A 924 -16.79 -27.62 2.15
CA THR A 924 -17.29 -28.44 1.03
C THR A 924 -18.28 -29.50 1.48
N LYS A 925 -18.39 -29.73 2.80
CA LYS A 925 -19.13 -30.86 3.40
C LYS A 925 -18.66 -32.22 2.89
N THR A 926 -17.43 -32.30 2.39
CA THR A 926 -16.87 -33.52 1.81
C THR A 926 -15.42 -33.70 2.21
N TYR A 927 -14.93 -34.93 2.24
CA TYR A 927 -13.51 -35.24 2.42
C TYR A 927 -13.08 -36.42 1.54
N PRO A 928 -11.81 -36.47 1.09
CA PRO A 928 -11.36 -37.55 0.23
C PRO A 928 -11.18 -38.85 1.02
N ASP A 929 -11.63 -39.96 0.45
CA ASP A 929 -11.54 -41.28 1.06
C ASP A 929 -10.13 -41.92 0.94
N ILE A 930 -9.08 -41.18 1.34
CA ILE A 930 -7.68 -41.58 1.19
C ILE A 930 -6.98 -41.91 2.51
N ASN A 931 -5.99 -42.79 2.43
CA ASN A 931 -5.19 -43.24 3.56
C ASN A 931 -3.84 -42.49 3.68
N MET A 932 -3.83 -41.19 3.37
CA MET A 932 -2.69 -40.32 3.68
C MET A 932 -2.52 -40.20 5.18
N LYS A 933 -1.33 -40.50 5.70
CA LYS A 933 -1.03 -40.51 7.12
C LYS A 933 -0.58 -39.12 7.57
N ILE A 934 -1.17 -38.62 8.66
CA ILE A 934 -0.82 -37.33 9.25
C ILE A 934 -0.36 -37.55 10.69
N HIS A 935 0.85 -37.09 11.02
CA HIS A 935 1.39 -37.08 12.37
C HIS A 935 0.97 -35.79 13.09
N MET A 936 -0.33 -35.64 13.36
CA MET A 936 -0.91 -34.50 14.08
C MET A 936 -0.32 -34.39 15.49
N THR A 937 0.66 -33.51 15.65
CA THR A 937 1.51 -33.40 16.84
C THR A 937 1.22 -32.08 17.54
N GLN A 938 0.86 -32.09 18.83
CA GLN A 938 0.48 -30.86 19.53
C GLN A 938 1.70 -29.96 19.81
N VAL A 939 1.51 -28.64 19.66
CA VAL A 939 2.59 -27.66 19.82
C VAL A 939 3.16 -27.60 21.24
N ASP A 940 2.32 -27.82 22.26
CA ASP A 940 2.73 -27.88 23.66
C ASP A 940 3.61 -29.10 23.95
N TYR A 941 3.22 -30.28 23.44
CA TYR A 941 4.07 -31.48 23.49
C TYR A 941 5.43 -31.24 22.82
N ILE A 942 5.45 -30.63 21.62
CA ILE A 942 6.70 -30.33 20.91
C ILE A 942 7.61 -29.44 21.76
N ALA A 943 7.08 -28.34 22.31
CA ALA A 943 7.87 -27.44 23.13
C ALA A 943 8.37 -28.12 24.42
N GLU A 944 7.50 -28.83 25.14
CA GLU A 944 7.86 -29.55 26.37
C GLU A 944 8.93 -30.63 26.11
N ALA A 945 8.79 -31.42 25.04
CA ALA A 945 9.75 -32.45 24.68
C ALA A 945 11.11 -31.87 24.31
N ILE A 946 11.16 -30.84 23.46
CA ILE A 946 12.42 -30.19 23.05
C ILE A 946 13.15 -29.66 24.30
N ILE A 947 12.47 -28.93 25.18
CA ILE A 947 13.10 -28.32 26.35
C ILE A 947 13.54 -29.38 27.36
N TYR A 948 12.75 -30.43 27.58
CA TYR A 948 13.14 -31.50 28.49
C TYR A 948 14.34 -32.32 27.98
N ILE A 949 14.37 -32.64 26.68
CA ILE A 949 15.45 -33.42 26.07
C ILE A 949 16.73 -32.61 26.04
N SER A 950 16.67 -31.34 25.60
CA SER A 950 17.85 -30.46 25.48
C SER A 950 18.59 -30.27 26.80
N LYS A 951 17.91 -30.27 27.95
CA LYS A 951 18.57 -30.22 29.27
C LYS A 951 19.51 -31.41 29.57
N GLN A 952 19.43 -32.49 28.82
CA GLN A 952 20.21 -33.71 29.03
C GLN A 952 21.46 -33.72 28.14
N GLY A 953 22.65 -33.76 28.72
CA GLY A 953 23.93 -33.77 28.00
C GLY A 953 24.08 -34.93 27.02
N LYS A 954 23.56 -36.11 27.39
CA LYS A 954 23.50 -37.30 26.52
C LYS A 954 22.60 -37.14 25.29
N SER A 955 21.85 -36.03 25.20
CA SER A 955 20.92 -35.81 24.08
C SER A 955 21.62 -35.26 22.83
N TYR A 956 22.74 -34.56 23.03
CA TYR A 956 23.54 -33.99 21.96
C TYR A 956 24.28 -35.08 21.19
N GLY A 957 24.36 -34.90 19.85
CA GLY A 957 24.85 -35.92 18.93
C GLY A 957 23.76 -36.83 18.34
N LYS A 958 22.49 -36.64 18.71
CA LYS A 958 21.35 -37.46 18.25
C LYS A 958 20.25 -36.63 17.59
N ALA A 959 19.38 -37.30 16.83
CA ALA A 959 18.12 -36.73 16.36
C ALA A 959 16.92 -37.31 17.14
N TYR A 960 15.80 -36.57 17.11
CA TYR A 960 14.57 -36.85 17.84
C TYR A 960 13.34 -36.61 16.95
N ASN A 961 12.61 -37.66 16.62
CA ASN A 961 11.34 -37.60 15.91
C ASN A 961 10.24 -37.28 16.93
N LEU A 962 9.73 -36.04 16.89
CA LEU A 962 8.66 -35.57 17.77
C LEU A 962 7.33 -35.75 17.05
N LEU A 963 6.86 -36.99 17.03
CA LEU A 963 5.68 -37.39 16.28
C LEU A 963 4.55 -37.79 17.23
N ASN A 964 3.32 -37.70 16.74
CA ASN A 964 2.23 -38.48 17.33
C ASN A 964 2.43 -39.96 16.99
N SER A 965 2.50 -40.81 18.02
CA SER A 965 2.65 -42.27 17.87
C SER A 965 1.44 -42.92 17.20
N VAL A 966 0.29 -42.22 17.21
CA VAL A 966 -0.93 -42.63 16.51
C VAL A 966 -1.18 -41.62 15.39
N HIS A 967 -0.79 -41.98 14.16
CA HIS A 967 -1.13 -41.19 12.98
C HIS A 967 -2.63 -41.31 12.69
N ILE A 968 -3.20 -40.24 12.12
CA ILE A 968 -4.58 -40.22 11.64
C ILE A 968 -4.58 -40.16 10.12
N SER A 969 -5.51 -40.87 9.47
CA SER A 969 -5.70 -40.71 8.04
C SER A 969 -6.62 -39.53 7.73
N VAL A 970 -6.52 -38.96 6.53
CA VAL A 970 -7.47 -37.91 6.08
C VAL A 970 -8.92 -38.39 6.17
N ARG A 971 -9.17 -39.66 5.83
CA ARG A 971 -10.46 -40.34 6.02
C ARG A 971 -10.96 -40.29 7.47
N GLU A 972 -10.10 -40.67 8.41
CA GLU A 972 -10.48 -40.72 9.83
C GLU A 972 -10.63 -39.32 10.43
N LEU A 973 -9.82 -38.36 9.99
CA LEU A 973 -9.97 -36.95 10.36
C LEU A 973 -11.32 -36.39 9.92
N GLY A 974 -11.77 -36.73 8.70
CA GLY A 974 -13.10 -36.36 8.20
C GLY A 974 -14.23 -36.93 9.08
N ARG A 975 -14.10 -38.16 9.55
CA ARG A 975 -15.05 -38.78 10.50
C ARG A 975 -15.07 -38.07 11.85
N LEU A 976 -13.91 -37.76 12.43
CA LEU A 976 -13.84 -37.02 13.69
C LEU A 976 -14.47 -35.63 13.59
N VAL A 977 -14.30 -34.94 12.45
CA VAL A 977 -14.96 -33.66 12.19
C VAL A 977 -16.49 -33.82 12.15
N ASN A 978 -16.99 -34.91 11.56
CA ASN A 978 -18.42 -35.25 11.57
C ASN A 978 -18.94 -35.54 12.99
N GLU A 979 -18.21 -36.33 13.77
CA GLU A 979 -18.54 -36.59 15.19
C GLU A 979 -18.59 -35.31 16.04
N CYS A 980 -17.84 -34.26 15.66
CA CYS A 980 -17.87 -32.95 16.29
C CYS A 980 -19.10 -32.09 15.91
N GLY A 981 -20.01 -32.60 15.05
CA GLY A 981 -21.25 -31.94 14.65
C GLY A 981 -21.19 -31.19 13.32
N TYR A 982 -20.11 -31.32 12.54
CA TYR A 982 -19.99 -30.73 11.21
C TYR A 982 -20.33 -31.75 10.14
N GLU A 983 -21.46 -31.60 9.46
CA GLU A 983 -21.92 -32.57 8.45
C GLU A 983 -20.92 -32.68 7.29
N THR A 984 -20.12 -33.74 7.26
CA THR A 984 -19.16 -34.06 6.19
C THR A 984 -19.34 -35.49 5.68
N LYS A 985 -19.10 -35.72 4.39
CA LYS A 985 -19.23 -37.06 3.76
C LYS A 985 -17.95 -37.45 3.03
N ASP A 986 -17.60 -38.72 3.06
CA ASP A 986 -16.53 -39.24 2.23
C ASP A 986 -16.92 -39.23 0.74
N ILE A 987 -15.96 -38.90 -0.11
CA ILE A 987 -16.06 -39.03 -1.56
C ILE A 987 -14.78 -39.69 -2.10
N ASP A 988 -14.84 -40.31 -3.27
CA ASP A 988 -13.67 -40.92 -3.88
C ASP A 988 -12.61 -39.83 -4.21
N TYR A 989 -11.34 -40.22 -4.17
CA TYR A 989 -10.24 -39.27 -4.30
C TYR A 989 -10.18 -38.58 -5.66
N ALA A 990 -10.53 -39.29 -6.75
CA ALA A 990 -10.51 -38.72 -8.08
C ALA A 990 -11.56 -37.61 -8.19
N THR A 991 -12.78 -37.87 -7.74
CA THR A 991 -13.85 -36.86 -7.64
C THR A 991 -13.47 -35.72 -6.71
N TRP A 992 -12.81 -36.00 -5.57
CA TRP A 992 -12.34 -34.94 -4.68
C TRP A 992 -11.30 -34.03 -5.34
N LYS A 993 -10.31 -34.60 -6.04
CA LYS A 993 -9.30 -33.84 -6.78
C LYS A 993 -9.94 -33.00 -7.88
N GLU A 994 -10.85 -33.59 -8.67
CA GLU A 994 -11.59 -32.87 -9.70
C GLU A 994 -12.39 -31.70 -9.11
N ASN A 995 -13.05 -31.91 -7.96
CA ASN A 995 -13.76 -30.85 -7.25
C ASN A 995 -12.81 -29.75 -6.74
N LEU A 996 -11.64 -30.12 -6.22
CA LEU A 996 -10.61 -29.16 -5.82
C LEU A 996 -10.13 -28.34 -7.02
N TYR A 997 -9.82 -28.97 -8.15
CA TYR A 997 -9.32 -28.28 -9.35
C TYR A 997 -10.37 -27.36 -9.96
N LYS A 998 -11.64 -27.79 -9.99
CA LYS A 998 -12.77 -26.97 -10.47
C LYS A 998 -13.25 -25.92 -9.45
N SER A 999 -12.76 -25.96 -8.22
CA SER A 999 -13.12 -24.97 -7.21
C SER A 999 -12.43 -23.62 -7.47
N GLY A 1000 -13.11 -22.53 -7.11
CA GLY A 1000 -12.53 -21.18 -7.18
C GLY A 1000 -11.51 -20.91 -6.06
N SER A 1001 -10.87 -19.74 -6.10
CA SER A 1001 -9.91 -19.26 -5.10
C SER A 1001 -10.44 -19.20 -3.66
N GLU A 1002 -11.77 -19.19 -3.51
CA GLU A 1002 -12.60 -19.77 -2.43
C GLU A 1002 -11.98 -20.81 -1.51
N HIS A 1003 -11.48 -21.85 -2.17
CA HIS A 1003 -11.30 -23.14 -1.55
C HIS A 1003 -10.05 -23.12 -0.65
N PRO A 1004 -10.13 -23.54 0.63
CA PRO A 1004 -9.02 -23.42 1.58
C PRO A 1004 -7.72 -24.09 1.14
N LEU A 1005 -7.84 -25.15 0.33
CA LEU A 1005 -6.74 -25.91 -0.24
C LEU A 1005 -6.33 -25.47 -1.67
N LYS A 1006 -6.97 -24.47 -2.27
CA LYS A 1006 -6.64 -24.03 -3.64
C LYS A 1006 -5.16 -23.65 -3.78
N LEU A 1007 -4.61 -22.96 -2.77
CA LEU A 1007 -3.19 -22.58 -2.72
C LEU A 1007 -2.22 -23.77 -2.66
N LEU A 1008 -2.71 -24.97 -2.38
CA LEU A 1008 -1.94 -26.21 -2.27
C LEU A 1008 -2.34 -27.22 -3.35
N GLU A 1009 -3.18 -26.85 -4.33
CA GLU A 1009 -3.71 -27.80 -5.31
C GLU A 1009 -2.62 -28.45 -6.16
N SER A 1010 -1.56 -27.69 -6.46
CA SER A 1010 -0.40 -28.18 -7.21
C SER A 1010 0.32 -29.35 -6.52
N LEU A 1011 0.22 -29.46 -5.20
CA LEU A 1011 0.76 -30.62 -4.47
C LEU A 1011 0.08 -31.92 -4.88
N PHE A 1012 -1.18 -31.88 -5.30
CA PHE A 1012 -1.94 -33.06 -5.70
C PHE A 1012 -1.85 -33.36 -7.21
N GLN A 1013 -1.20 -32.47 -7.98
CA GLN A 1013 -0.97 -32.58 -9.43
C GLN A 1013 0.42 -33.14 -9.78
N ILE A 1014 1.40 -33.01 -8.90
CA ILE A 1014 2.78 -33.44 -9.18
C ILE A 1014 2.85 -34.99 -9.17
N VAL A 1015 3.28 -35.57 -10.29
CA VAL A 1015 3.55 -37.00 -10.42
C VAL A 1015 5.02 -37.23 -10.81
N LYS A 1016 5.76 -37.96 -9.99
CA LYS A 1016 7.17 -38.35 -10.21
C LYS A 1016 7.25 -39.76 -10.79
N SER A 1017 8.24 -39.99 -11.66
CA SER A 1017 8.64 -41.27 -12.28
C SER A 1017 7.51 -42.26 -12.65
N ASN A 1018 7.31 -42.51 -13.94
CA ASN A 1018 6.38 -43.53 -14.49
C ASN A 1018 4.92 -43.45 -14.01
N ALA A 1019 4.43 -42.27 -13.63
CA ALA A 1019 3.07 -42.03 -13.16
C ALA A 1019 2.67 -42.70 -11.82
N CYS A 1020 3.62 -43.31 -11.09
CA CYS A 1020 3.33 -44.11 -9.89
C CYS A 1020 3.67 -43.42 -8.56
N GLU A 1021 4.50 -42.36 -8.53
CA GLU A 1021 4.82 -41.62 -7.30
C GLU A 1021 4.12 -40.25 -7.27
N ASN A 1022 3.21 -40.04 -6.33
CA ASN A 1022 2.53 -38.76 -6.13
C ASN A 1022 2.42 -38.43 -4.63
N PHE A 1023 1.91 -37.25 -4.31
CA PHE A 1023 1.91 -36.76 -2.93
C PHE A 1023 1.15 -37.69 -1.98
N GLU A 1024 -0.04 -38.16 -2.36
CA GLU A 1024 -0.87 -39.00 -1.49
C GLU A 1024 -0.26 -40.39 -1.25
N ILE A 1025 0.40 -40.97 -2.26
CA ILE A 1025 1.05 -42.28 -2.12
C ILE A 1025 2.31 -42.13 -1.25
N ARG A 1026 3.12 -41.08 -1.48
CA ARG A 1026 4.35 -40.81 -0.72
C ARG A 1026 4.09 -40.51 0.76
N THR A 1027 2.98 -39.85 1.06
CA THR A 1027 2.55 -39.55 2.45
C THR A 1027 1.61 -40.60 3.04
N GLY A 1028 1.31 -41.67 2.28
CA GLY A 1028 0.39 -42.73 2.65
C GLY A 1028 1.05 -44.10 2.63
N GLU A 1029 0.92 -44.79 1.50
CA GLU A 1029 1.38 -46.18 1.33
C GLU A 1029 2.90 -46.30 1.38
N MET A 1030 3.61 -45.47 0.62
CA MET A 1030 5.09 -45.48 0.52
C MET A 1030 5.79 -44.81 1.71
N ALA A 1031 5.04 -44.11 2.57
CA ALA A 1031 5.60 -43.33 3.66
C ALA A 1031 6.46 -44.21 4.59
N PRO A 1032 7.66 -43.75 4.99
CA PRO A 1032 8.52 -44.50 5.90
C PRO A 1032 7.84 -44.71 7.27
N ILE A 1033 8.16 -45.82 7.92
CA ILE A 1033 7.78 -46.06 9.31
C ILE A 1033 8.84 -45.41 10.20
N LEU A 1034 8.51 -44.25 10.76
CA LEU A 1034 9.44 -43.45 11.56
C LEU A 1034 9.44 -43.92 13.02
N GLU A 1035 10.61 -44.37 13.50
CA GLU A 1035 10.78 -44.70 14.92
C GLU A 1035 10.93 -43.43 15.77
N THR A 1036 10.56 -43.53 17.04
CA THR A 1036 10.71 -42.48 18.06
C THR A 1036 11.58 -42.93 19.24
N LYS A 1037 12.44 -43.93 19.04
CA LYS A 1037 13.18 -44.63 20.10
C LYS A 1037 14.04 -43.71 20.97
N ASN A 1038 14.79 -42.78 20.40
CA ASN A 1038 15.54 -41.75 21.12
C ASN A 1038 14.61 -40.84 21.90
N THR A 1039 13.53 -40.38 21.28
CA THR A 1039 12.50 -39.55 21.93
C THR A 1039 11.87 -40.28 23.12
N ASP A 1040 11.40 -41.52 22.94
CA ASP A 1040 10.80 -42.36 23.98
C ASP A 1040 11.78 -42.64 25.13
N ASN A 1041 13.05 -42.91 24.80
CA ASN A 1041 14.09 -43.13 25.80
C ASN A 1041 14.41 -41.86 26.59
N ALA A 1042 14.39 -40.70 25.94
CA ALA A 1042 14.69 -39.42 26.57
C ALA A 1042 13.53 -38.91 27.45
N LEU A 1043 12.28 -39.21 27.07
CA LEU A 1043 11.07 -38.83 27.81
C LEU A 1043 10.59 -39.90 28.81
N ARG A 1044 11.26 -41.06 28.86
CA ARG A 1044 10.89 -42.18 29.74
C ARG A 1044 10.75 -41.72 31.20
N GLY A 1045 9.58 -41.98 31.79
CA GLY A 1045 9.27 -41.65 33.18
C GLY A 1045 8.76 -40.22 33.39
N THR A 1046 8.56 -39.44 32.33
CA THR A 1046 7.86 -38.15 32.37
C THR A 1046 6.38 -38.31 32.03
N ASN A 1047 5.61 -37.24 32.24
CA ASN A 1047 4.23 -37.13 31.76
C ASN A 1047 4.12 -36.43 30.39
N ILE A 1048 5.25 -36.12 29.75
CA ILE A 1048 5.29 -35.43 28.44
C ILE A 1048 4.93 -36.45 27.37
N LYS A 1049 3.75 -36.33 26.79
CA LYS A 1049 3.26 -37.23 25.74
C LYS A 1049 2.39 -36.49 24.73
N CYS A 1050 2.46 -36.92 23.48
CA CYS A 1050 1.58 -36.49 22.42
C CYS A 1050 0.25 -37.23 22.57
N GLU A 1051 -0.88 -36.54 22.75
CA GLU A 1051 -2.16 -37.23 22.88
C GLU A 1051 -2.67 -37.70 21.50
N PRO A 1052 -3.26 -38.90 21.39
CA PRO A 1052 -3.91 -39.32 20.15
C PRO A 1052 -5.05 -38.37 19.76
N MET A 1053 -5.24 -38.14 18.46
CA MET A 1053 -6.37 -37.35 17.97
C MET A 1053 -7.70 -38.07 18.25
N ASN A 1054 -8.67 -37.34 18.80
CA ASN A 1054 -10.02 -37.82 19.07
C ASN A 1054 -11.03 -36.67 18.92
N ALA A 1055 -12.33 -36.97 18.96
CA ALA A 1055 -13.39 -35.98 18.81
C ALA A 1055 -13.33 -34.86 19.86
N GLU A 1056 -12.89 -35.13 21.10
CA GLU A 1056 -12.77 -34.09 22.13
C GLU A 1056 -11.70 -33.04 21.75
N LEU A 1057 -10.52 -33.51 21.33
CA LEU A 1057 -9.42 -32.63 20.95
C LEU A 1057 -9.71 -31.88 19.65
N ILE A 1058 -10.28 -32.56 18.65
CA ILE A 1058 -10.74 -31.92 17.41
C ILE A 1058 -11.83 -30.88 17.72
N SER A 1059 -12.78 -31.16 18.63
CA SER A 1059 -13.78 -30.18 19.06
C SER A 1059 -13.14 -28.95 19.73
N LYS A 1060 -12.12 -29.13 20.57
CA LYS A 1060 -11.37 -28.01 21.18
C LYS A 1060 -10.68 -27.15 20.14
N TYR A 1061 -10.06 -27.77 19.14
CA TYR A 1061 -9.53 -27.07 17.99
C TYR A 1061 -10.65 -26.27 17.35
N LEU A 1062 -11.73 -26.93 16.90
CA LEU A 1062 -12.81 -26.34 16.12
C LEU A 1062 -13.48 -25.12 16.78
N LYS A 1063 -13.57 -25.07 18.12
CA LYS A 1063 -14.07 -23.88 18.85
C LYS A 1063 -13.31 -22.59 18.59
N ASN A 1064 -12.03 -22.70 18.21
CA ASN A 1064 -11.21 -21.55 17.85
C ASN A 1064 -11.13 -21.36 16.32
N PHE A 1065 -11.62 -22.30 15.50
CA PHE A 1065 -11.60 -22.26 14.02
C PHE A 1065 -12.88 -21.76 13.38
N VAL A 1066 -14.04 -22.10 13.96
CA VAL A 1066 -15.37 -21.99 13.33
C VAL A 1066 -16.32 -21.14 14.15
#